data_AF-A0A669CXV6-F1
#
_entry.id   AF-A0A669CXV6-F1
#
_cell.length_a   1.000
_cell.length_b   1.000
_cell.length_c   1.000
_cell.angle_alpha   90.00
_cell.angle_beta   90.00
_cell.angle_gamma   90.00
#
_symmetry.space_group_name_H-M   'P 1'
#
loop_
_entity.id
_entity.type
_entity.pdbx_description
1 polymer ?
#
loop_
_entity_poly.entity_id
_entity_poly.type
_entity_poly.pdbx_seq_one_letter_code
_entity_poly.pdbx_strand_id
1 'polypeptide(L)'
;MSRRTTPLQDAINHILARRDKNSMLEIKFINSVKGRGIFTLANFKQGDFVVEYRGELIDATEAEHRRNLYPSACSVFMFEFIWKQKTLCIDGALEDGSFGRLVNDEHRTPNCRMKLIEAEGKPHLCLFALKEIAAGSEITYDYGGKEWPWRKKCTIHRLVFESVKLDKCGICHSPLTAIRWHGLRCKQCRCVWHKICLQTSSEDWDMSDGDVSSDEEYIPNSASDSESSGTELSIELPGPSKNSHAASMPDLCVTFAEKEQTMDVKNNFEHILNDLETTDDLHPDQEPDSSESCQQKTKDACSEKSTVDISQNESPTKSTKLIKSTVNFCFACGKPQTKFARHLETHVNENAEVAQVLQLPKSSKDRKVHLERLRNLGNFKHNSAVKTTGSGCLKVKRISKKSSSSAETYEYCLYCKGMISRKEVSRHMKRCALRPENNAEEKLKDRVFGIASTQSTMSQPISSELYSVLGKMHKDDVSSAIRNDHYIMQLAQSLFNKHGSDRSKHEYIRQKVRELGRLLVTLRHTTRIHNMEEAIKPANFFILTNAVKRVSGFDTETSTFKAPSLALKLGHSLRKISDIIMCRALMEEDQEAIDSIRRFHTLHETKWSELVSHSALSNLSEAKYNKVDSLPLTRDVQKLQLYLGQQVESAREKLGDNPTAGTYAALAKVILCQVILFNRRREGEVARMTVKNFEDRDMSKLNEDISSGLTEVEKRLCQQFARVELKGKKGRKVAVILTSDMTDNLSLLVSKRKECGVSENNMYLFAIPCSDGHYRGQFGQFADACGAEHPQNLRSTNLRKQIATISQVMNLKDNELDQLADFLGHDIRVHREYYRLPQSTIQLAKISKLLMAMEKGSVKDIQGKTLDEIGGMHGLYVVKSAWCL
;
A
#
# COMPACT_ATOMS: atom_id res chain seq x y z
N MET A 1 17.41 34.44 -59.95
CA MET A 1 17.79 34.05 -58.57
C MET A 1 16.75 34.60 -57.62
N SER A 2 16.20 33.79 -56.70
CA SER A 2 15.27 34.30 -55.68
C SER A 2 15.99 35.29 -54.77
N ARG A 3 15.37 36.46 -54.48
CA ARG A 3 15.94 37.42 -53.52
C ARG A 3 15.93 36.77 -52.14
N ARG A 4 17.11 36.55 -51.56
CA ARG A 4 17.27 35.99 -50.22
C ARG A 4 16.60 36.91 -49.20
N THR A 5 15.53 36.45 -48.57
CA THR A 5 14.82 37.18 -47.52
C THR A 5 15.80 37.60 -46.43
N THR A 6 15.79 38.87 -46.05
CA THR A 6 16.63 39.35 -44.93
C THR A 6 16.05 38.83 -43.61
N PRO A 7 16.86 38.61 -42.56
CA PRO A 7 16.33 38.17 -41.26
C PRO A 7 15.24 39.07 -40.67
N LEU A 8 15.27 40.37 -40.96
CA LEU A 8 14.21 41.30 -40.56
C LEU A 8 12.91 41.09 -41.35
N GLN A 9 13.00 40.93 -42.67
CA GLN A 9 11.82 40.66 -43.49
C GLN A 9 11.23 39.28 -43.17
N ASP A 10 12.08 38.30 -42.86
CA ASP A 10 11.70 36.96 -42.43
C ASP A 10 10.92 36.99 -41.10
N ALA A 11 11.41 37.75 -40.10
CA ALA A 11 10.67 38.01 -38.87
C ALA A 11 9.29 38.65 -39.12
N ILE A 12 9.23 39.71 -39.94
CA ILE A 12 7.98 40.39 -40.29
C ILE A 12 7.00 39.42 -40.98
N ASN A 13 7.47 38.61 -41.93
CA ASN A 13 6.64 37.61 -42.62
C ASN A 13 6.03 36.60 -41.63
N HIS A 14 6.81 36.14 -40.65
CA HIS A 14 6.36 35.19 -39.63
C HIS A 14 5.40 35.80 -38.60
N ILE A 15 5.62 37.06 -38.20
CA ILE A 15 4.71 37.85 -37.36
C ILE A 15 3.34 37.99 -38.05
N LEU A 16 3.33 38.50 -39.30
CA LEU A 16 2.11 38.69 -40.09
C LEU A 16 1.36 37.37 -40.33
N ALA A 17 2.10 36.30 -40.61
CA ALA A 17 1.55 34.97 -40.80
C ALA A 17 1.12 34.26 -39.51
N ARG A 18 1.39 34.85 -38.32
CA ARG A 18 1.19 34.29 -36.97
C ARG A 18 1.62 32.82 -36.84
N ARG A 19 2.77 32.47 -37.42
CA ARG A 19 3.25 31.08 -37.49
C ARG A 19 4.73 30.97 -37.14
N ASP A 20 5.06 29.99 -36.33
CA ASP A 20 6.44 29.64 -36.01
C ASP A 20 7.07 28.77 -37.11
N LYS A 21 8.40 28.59 -37.03
CA LYS A 21 9.18 27.81 -38.00
C LYS A 21 9.09 26.30 -37.73
N ASN A 22 7.88 25.74 -37.76
CA ASN A 22 7.60 24.34 -37.41
C ASN A 22 8.36 23.30 -38.26
N SER A 23 8.92 23.67 -39.40
CA SER A 23 9.80 22.83 -40.23
C SER A 23 11.28 22.91 -39.86
N MET A 24 11.69 23.90 -39.07
CA MET A 24 13.06 24.13 -38.61
C MET A 24 13.21 24.06 -37.09
N LEU A 25 12.11 23.98 -36.34
CA LEU A 25 12.08 23.97 -34.88
C LEU A 25 11.14 22.87 -34.39
N GLU A 26 11.53 22.21 -33.29
CA GLU A 26 10.74 21.18 -32.61
C GLU A 26 10.67 21.45 -31.11
N ILE A 27 9.61 20.97 -30.45
CA ILE A 27 9.48 20.99 -29.00
C ILE A 27 10.00 19.66 -28.45
N LYS A 28 11.00 19.71 -27.55
CA LYS A 28 11.48 18.54 -26.80
C LYS A 28 11.34 18.76 -25.31
N PHE A 29 10.99 17.70 -24.59
CA PHE A 29 11.08 17.67 -23.13
C PHE A 29 12.53 17.40 -22.73
N ILE A 30 13.14 18.32 -21.97
CA ILE A 30 14.56 18.23 -21.59
C ILE A 30 14.69 17.43 -20.30
N ASN A 31 14.07 17.93 -19.21
CA ASN A 31 14.01 17.27 -17.92
C ASN A 31 12.95 17.95 -17.03
N SER A 32 12.73 17.44 -15.82
CA SER A 32 11.67 17.95 -14.92
C SER A 32 12.03 19.23 -14.16
N VAL A 33 13.22 19.80 -14.37
CA VAL A 33 13.67 21.07 -13.77
C VAL A 33 13.61 22.20 -14.80
N LYS A 34 14.13 21.95 -16.01
CA LYS A 34 14.11 22.89 -17.15
C LYS A 34 12.82 22.82 -17.97
N GLY A 35 12.07 21.72 -17.88
CA GLY A 35 10.79 21.54 -18.57
C GLY A 35 10.95 21.21 -20.06
N ARG A 36 10.16 21.90 -20.89
CA ARG A 36 10.22 21.83 -22.34
C ARG A 36 11.24 22.85 -22.88
N GLY A 37 11.81 22.59 -24.04
CA GLY A 37 12.63 23.54 -24.77
C GLY A 37 12.40 23.45 -26.27
N ILE A 38 12.73 24.53 -26.96
CA ILE A 38 12.77 24.56 -28.43
C ILE A 38 14.14 24.09 -28.89
N PHE A 39 14.16 23.15 -29.84
CA PHE A 39 15.37 22.65 -30.48
C PHE A 39 15.29 22.93 -31.98
N THR A 40 16.43 23.16 -32.62
CA THR A 40 16.47 23.35 -34.07
C THR A 40 16.63 22.03 -34.82
N LEU A 41 15.89 21.87 -35.91
CA LEU A 41 16.00 20.80 -36.90
C LEU A 41 16.96 21.15 -38.05
N ALA A 42 17.40 22.40 -38.13
CA ALA A 42 18.25 22.92 -39.20
C ALA A 42 19.38 23.81 -38.65
N ASN A 43 20.28 24.29 -39.51
CA ASN A 43 21.30 25.26 -39.09
C ASN A 43 20.77 26.69 -39.23
N PHE A 44 20.92 27.51 -38.19
CA PHE A 44 20.70 28.96 -38.23
C PHE A 44 22.05 29.69 -38.24
N LYS A 45 22.20 30.70 -39.10
CA LYS A 45 23.40 31.55 -39.14
C LYS A 45 23.27 32.70 -38.15
N GLN A 46 24.41 33.27 -37.76
CA GLN A 46 24.43 34.47 -36.94
C GLN A 46 23.59 35.59 -37.57
N GLY A 47 22.67 36.15 -36.79
CA GLY A 47 21.77 37.21 -37.22
C GLY A 47 20.43 36.74 -37.81
N ASP A 48 20.23 35.44 -38.06
CA ASP A 48 18.96 34.91 -38.56
C ASP A 48 17.83 35.06 -37.53
N PHE A 49 16.60 35.25 -38.02
CA PHE A 49 15.39 35.20 -37.20
C PHE A 49 15.06 33.74 -36.85
N VAL A 50 14.75 33.49 -35.57
CA VAL A 50 14.47 32.14 -35.06
C VAL A 50 12.99 31.97 -34.75
N VAL A 51 12.43 32.77 -33.83
CA VAL A 51 11.05 32.61 -33.33
C VAL A 51 10.51 33.91 -32.72
N GLU A 52 9.19 34.10 -32.76
CA GLU A 52 8.48 35.19 -32.07
C GLU A 52 8.14 34.79 -30.63
N TYR A 53 8.35 35.68 -29.66
CA TYR A 53 7.78 35.54 -28.32
C TYR A 53 6.35 36.10 -28.34
N ARG A 54 5.41 35.24 -28.73
CA ARG A 54 3.99 35.59 -28.85
C ARG A 54 3.28 35.53 -27.49
N GLY A 55 2.29 36.40 -27.34
CA GLY A 55 1.39 36.48 -26.20
C GLY A 55 0.42 37.64 -26.37
N GLU A 56 -0.38 37.93 -25.36
CA GLU A 56 -1.29 39.08 -25.34
C GLU A 56 -0.51 40.37 -25.02
N LEU A 57 -0.65 41.42 -25.84
CA LEU A 57 -0.01 42.71 -25.59
C LEU A 57 -0.89 43.55 -24.66
N ILE A 58 -0.45 43.71 -23.41
CA ILE A 58 -1.16 44.43 -22.34
C ILE A 58 -0.32 45.62 -21.83
N ASP A 59 -0.96 46.55 -21.13
CA ASP A 59 -0.28 47.66 -20.46
C ASP A 59 0.26 47.28 -19.08
N ALA A 60 1.02 48.20 -18.46
CA ALA A 60 1.62 47.97 -17.14
C ALA A 60 0.59 47.74 -16.02
N THR A 61 -0.56 48.42 -16.08
CA THR A 61 -1.64 48.31 -15.09
C THR A 61 -2.32 46.94 -15.13
N GLU A 62 -2.68 46.46 -16.32
CA GLU A 62 -3.22 45.11 -16.51
C GLU A 62 -2.17 44.03 -16.20
N ALA A 63 -0.89 44.27 -16.54
CA ALA A 63 0.19 43.36 -16.19
C ALA A 63 0.41 43.24 -14.67
N GLU A 64 0.21 44.30 -13.90
CA GLU A 64 0.24 44.23 -12.43
C GLU A 64 -1.01 43.54 -11.86
N HIS A 65 -2.20 43.83 -12.41
CA HIS A 65 -3.44 43.16 -12.02
C HIS A 65 -3.36 41.64 -12.22
N ARG A 66 -2.94 41.18 -13.41
CA ARG A 66 -2.75 39.76 -13.71
C ARG A 66 -1.67 39.12 -12.85
N ARG A 67 -0.55 39.80 -12.57
CA ARG A 67 0.49 39.29 -11.65
C ARG A 67 -0.03 39.00 -10.24
N ASN A 68 -1.01 39.76 -9.74
CA ASN A 68 -1.63 39.53 -8.44
C ASN A 68 -2.66 38.38 -8.45
N LEU A 69 -3.22 38.04 -9.61
CA LEU A 69 -4.16 36.92 -9.78
C LEU A 69 -3.47 35.60 -10.17
N TYR A 70 -2.36 35.67 -10.89
CA TYR A 70 -1.66 34.50 -11.42
C TYR A 70 -0.86 33.77 -10.33
N PRO A 71 -0.87 32.43 -10.31
CA PRO A 71 0.13 31.67 -9.58
C PRO A 71 1.54 32.09 -10.00
N SER A 72 2.50 32.07 -9.06
CA SER A 72 3.89 32.48 -9.31
C SER A 72 4.63 31.68 -10.40
N ALA A 73 4.09 30.53 -10.81
CA ALA A 73 4.59 29.73 -11.93
C ALA A 73 4.06 30.18 -13.31
N CYS A 74 3.06 31.06 -13.36
CA CYS A 74 2.47 31.60 -14.59
C CYS A 74 2.99 33.01 -14.89
N SER A 75 3.22 33.83 -13.87
CA SER A 75 3.73 35.21 -14.03
C SER A 75 5.15 35.28 -14.62
N VAL A 76 5.91 34.18 -14.65
CA VAL A 76 7.23 34.10 -15.30
C VAL A 76 7.18 34.14 -16.83
N PHE A 77 6.00 33.98 -17.45
CA PHE A 77 5.80 34.10 -18.90
C PHE A 77 5.36 35.51 -19.33
N MET A 78 5.36 36.48 -18.41
CA MET A 78 5.01 37.86 -18.68
C MET A 78 6.30 38.67 -18.95
N PHE A 79 6.45 39.17 -20.17
CA PHE A 79 7.66 39.89 -20.60
C PHE A 79 7.39 41.39 -20.65
N GLU A 80 7.87 42.14 -19.65
CA GLU A 80 7.76 43.60 -19.59
C GLU A 80 8.86 44.28 -20.44
N PHE A 81 8.49 45.29 -21.24
CA PHE A 81 9.41 46.03 -22.12
C PHE A 81 8.94 47.47 -22.35
N ILE A 82 9.86 48.34 -22.78
CA ILE A 82 9.55 49.75 -23.09
C ILE A 82 9.45 49.92 -24.61
N TRP A 83 8.35 50.49 -25.09
CA TRP A 83 8.18 50.91 -26.48
C TRP A 83 7.50 52.28 -26.55
N LYS A 84 8.07 53.18 -27.37
CA LYS A 84 7.58 54.58 -27.53
C LYS A 84 7.31 55.27 -26.18
N GLN A 85 8.27 55.13 -25.24
CA GLN A 85 8.25 55.66 -23.86
C GLN A 85 7.14 55.11 -22.94
N LYS A 86 6.41 54.06 -23.35
CA LYS A 86 5.42 53.36 -22.51
C LYS A 86 5.93 51.99 -22.11
N THR A 87 5.68 51.60 -20.87
CA THR A 87 5.86 50.23 -20.39
C THR A 87 4.68 49.39 -20.86
N LEU A 88 4.98 48.32 -21.60
CA LEU A 88 4.04 47.33 -22.09
C LEU A 88 4.52 45.93 -21.68
N CYS A 89 3.63 44.94 -21.72
CA CYS A 89 3.95 43.56 -21.39
C CYS A 89 3.39 42.62 -22.46
N ILE A 90 4.16 41.59 -22.85
CA ILE A 90 3.62 40.43 -23.57
C ILE A 90 3.32 39.35 -22.54
N ASP A 91 2.04 39.02 -22.37
CA ASP A 91 1.58 37.93 -21.52
C ASP A 91 1.52 36.61 -22.31
N GLY A 92 2.54 35.77 -22.12
CA GLY A 92 2.63 34.40 -22.65
C GLY A 92 2.18 33.32 -21.66
N ALA A 93 1.44 33.67 -20.60
CA ALA A 93 1.05 32.70 -19.56
C ALA A 93 0.07 31.64 -20.11
N LEU A 94 -0.89 32.04 -20.95
CA LEU A 94 -1.80 31.13 -21.63
C LEU A 94 -1.05 30.33 -22.72
N GLU A 95 -1.27 29.02 -22.78
CA GLU A 95 -0.63 28.17 -23.77
C GLU A 95 -1.42 28.13 -25.08
N ASP A 96 -0.96 28.92 -26.07
CA ASP A 96 -1.55 29.04 -27.42
C ASP A 96 -0.90 28.11 -28.47
N GLY A 97 0.11 27.34 -28.07
CA GLY A 97 0.92 26.50 -28.95
C GLY A 97 2.12 27.21 -29.61
N SER A 98 2.35 28.50 -29.32
CA SER A 98 3.52 29.23 -29.83
C SER A 98 4.83 28.75 -29.18
N PHE A 99 5.92 28.83 -29.95
CA PHE A 99 7.21 28.28 -29.54
C PHE A 99 8.01 29.24 -28.66
N GLY A 100 7.82 30.56 -28.77
CA GLY A 100 8.64 31.55 -28.08
C GLY A 100 8.64 31.44 -26.55
N ARG A 101 7.48 31.13 -25.94
CA ARG A 101 7.35 30.94 -24.48
C ARG A 101 8.09 29.71 -23.93
N LEU A 102 8.56 28.82 -24.81
CA LEU A 102 9.29 27.59 -24.48
C LEU A 102 10.81 27.72 -24.68
N VAL A 103 11.32 28.91 -25.03
CA VAL A 103 12.76 29.14 -25.18
C VAL A 103 13.37 29.43 -23.82
N ASN A 104 14.30 28.60 -23.37
CA ASN A 104 14.81 28.63 -22.00
C ASN A 104 15.95 29.62 -21.74
N ASP A 105 16.19 29.88 -20.46
CA ASP A 105 17.28 30.74 -19.98
C ASP A 105 18.68 30.13 -20.20
N GLU A 106 19.61 30.96 -20.69
CA GLU A 106 21.05 30.77 -20.58
C GLU A 106 21.74 32.14 -20.48
N HIS A 107 22.29 32.48 -19.32
CA HIS A 107 22.84 33.80 -19.02
C HIS A 107 24.36 33.92 -19.26
N ARG A 108 25.06 32.82 -19.49
CA ARG A 108 26.52 32.79 -19.68
C ARG A 108 26.90 32.74 -21.15
N THR A 109 26.21 31.89 -21.91
CA THR A 109 26.57 31.58 -23.30
C THR A 109 25.35 31.40 -24.23
N PRO A 110 24.31 32.29 -24.15
CA PRO A 110 23.10 32.17 -24.96
C PRO A 110 23.41 32.08 -26.45
N ASN A 111 22.52 31.45 -27.22
CA ASN A 111 22.61 31.39 -28.67
C ASN A 111 21.62 32.30 -29.40
N CYS A 112 20.62 32.85 -28.70
CA CYS A 112 19.73 33.89 -29.18
C CYS A 112 19.72 35.13 -28.29
N ARG A 113 19.30 36.26 -28.87
CA ARG A 113 18.96 37.50 -28.16
C ARG A 113 17.56 37.96 -28.55
N MET A 114 16.86 38.56 -27.60
CA MET A 114 15.60 39.24 -27.87
C MET A 114 15.85 40.54 -28.65
N LYS A 115 14.97 40.85 -29.60
CA LYS A 115 14.88 42.15 -30.29
C LYS A 115 13.42 42.57 -30.39
N LEU A 116 13.20 43.88 -30.30
CA LEU A 116 11.92 44.51 -30.57
C LEU A 116 11.80 44.78 -32.08
N ILE A 117 10.75 44.27 -32.71
CA ILE A 117 10.43 44.45 -34.14
C ILE A 117 9.09 45.17 -34.24
N GLU A 118 8.99 46.18 -35.08
CA GLU A 118 7.73 46.87 -35.36
C GLU A 118 7.09 46.30 -36.64
N ALA A 119 5.88 45.77 -36.53
CA ALA A 119 5.08 45.24 -37.63
C ALA A 119 3.63 45.71 -37.46
N GLU A 120 2.97 46.15 -38.54
CA GLU A 120 1.62 46.76 -38.50
C GLU A 120 1.44 47.87 -37.44
N GLY A 121 2.52 48.61 -37.14
CA GLY A 121 2.54 49.65 -36.11
C GLY A 121 2.48 49.12 -34.67
N LYS A 122 2.69 47.83 -34.44
CA LYS A 122 2.71 47.17 -33.12
C LYS A 122 4.10 46.64 -32.78
N PRO A 123 4.48 46.61 -31.49
CA PRO A 123 5.71 45.99 -31.03
C PRO A 123 5.59 44.47 -30.92
N HIS A 124 6.58 43.75 -31.46
CA HIS A 124 6.73 42.29 -31.34
C HIS A 124 8.10 41.95 -30.77
N LEU A 125 8.16 40.99 -29.84
CA LEU A 125 9.40 40.47 -29.30
C LEU A 125 9.84 39.25 -30.12
N CYS A 126 11.07 39.27 -30.65
CA CYS A 126 11.57 38.26 -31.57
C CYS A 126 13.00 37.83 -31.20
N LEU A 127 13.26 36.53 -31.23
CA LEU A 127 14.57 35.96 -30.98
C LEU A 127 15.38 35.83 -32.26
N PHE A 128 16.60 36.36 -32.22
CA PHE A 128 17.58 36.31 -33.32
C PHE A 128 18.85 35.60 -32.87
N ALA A 129 19.42 34.79 -33.75
CA ALA A 129 20.66 34.06 -33.49
C ALA A 129 21.84 35.02 -33.22
N LEU A 130 22.54 34.81 -32.10
CA LEU A 130 23.76 35.52 -31.69
C LEU A 130 25.03 34.98 -32.37
N LYS A 131 25.00 33.70 -32.73
CA LYS A 131 26.08 32.89 -33.30
C LYS A 131 25.46 31.84 -34.23
N GLU A 132 26.27 31.07 -34.94
CA GLU A 132 25.76 29.91 -35.67
C GLU A 132 25.19 28.86 -34.69
N ILE A 133 24.05 28.28 -35.03
CA ILE A 133 23.32 27.29 -34.24
C ILE A 133 23.15 26.05 -35.12
N ALA A 134 23.80 24.95 -34.75
CA ALA A 134 23.71 23.69 -35.50
C ALA A 134 22.40 22.94 -35.21
N ALA A 135 21.91 22.18 -36.19
CA ALA A 135 20.80 21.24 -36.02
C ALA A 135 21.01 20.34 -34.79
N GLY A 136 19.94 20.08 -34.04
CA GLY A 136 19.95 19.38 -32.76
C GLY A 136 20.25 20.25 -31.53
N SER A 137 20.60 21.53 -31.69
CA SER A 137 20.86 22.44 -30.55
C SER A 137 19.57 22.97 -29.92
N GLU A 138 19.55 23.14 -28.60
CA GLU A 138 18.51 23.90 -27.88
C GLU A 138 18.64 25.40 -28.19
N ILE A 139 17.54 26.10 -28.41
CA ILE A 139 17.48 27.56 -28.51
C ILE A 139 17.39 28.14 -27.08
N THR A 140 18.25 29.11 -26.76
CA THR A 140 18.31 29.75 -25.43
C THR A 140 18.64 31.24 -25.52
N TYR A 141 18.13 32.03 -24.57
CA TYR A 141 18.46 33.46 -24.43
C TYR A 141 18.64 33.86 -22.96
N ASP A 142 19.28 35.00 -22.71
CA ASP A 142 19.39 35.55 -21.35
C ASP A 142 18.08 36.26 -20.98
N TYR A 143 17.38 35.75 -19.97
CA TYR A 143 16.14 36.34 -19.42
C TYR A 143 16.34 37.73 -18.75
N GLY A 144 17.58 38.21 -18.62
CA GLY A 144 17.92 39.38 -17.82
C GLY A 144 17.88 39.11 -16.30
N GLY A 145 18.24 40.09 -15.48
CA GLY A 145 18.13 39.98 -14.00
C GLY A 145 19.14 39.04 -13.31
N LYS A 146 19.37 39.26 -12.00
CA LYS A 146 20.34 38.51 -11.18
C LYS A 146 19.72 37.53 -10.17
N GLU A 147 18.42 37.66 -9.90
CA GLU A 147 17.74 36.99 -8.78
C GLU A 147 17.11 35.62 -9.10
N TRP A 148 17.29 35.10 -10.32
CA TRP A 148 16.69 33.83 -10.73
C TRP A 148 17.19 32.62 -9.90
N PRO A 149 16.29 31.72 -9.42
CA PRO A 149 16.67 30.62 -8.53
C PRO A 149 17.75 29.68 -9.09
N TRP A 150 17.77 29.45 -10.41
CA TRP A 150 18.73 28.58 -11.09
C TRP A 150 20.06 29.27 -11.44
N ARG A 151 20.16 30.62 -11.36
CA ARG A 151 21.40 31.36 -11.62
C ARG A 151 22.32 31.45 -10.41
N LYS A 152 21.79 31.23 -9.19
CA LYS A 152 22.54 31.29 -7.93
C LYS A 152 23.46 30.06 -7.76
N LYS A 153 24.67 30.11 -8.33
CA LYS A 153 25.74 29.14 -8.04
C LYS A 153 26.09 29.17 -6.55
N CYS A 154 25.81 28.09 -5.84
CA CYS A 154 26.23 27.92 -4.45
C CYS A 154 27.32 26.83 -4.38
N THR A 155 28.44 27.19 -3.76
CA THR A 155 29.73 26.48 -3.83
C THR A 155 30.01 25.57 -2.63
N ILE A 156 29.06 25.47 -1.69
CA ILE A 156 29.25 24.81 -0.37
C ILE A 156 28.12 23.80 -0.09
N HIS A 157 27.77 22.99 -1.09
CA HIS A 157 26.62 22.09 -1.00
C HIS A 157 26.91 20.79 -0.23
N ARG A 158 26.28 20.64 0.95
CA ARG A 158 25.86 19.32 1.42
C ARG A 158 24.49 19.00 0.82
N LEU A 159 24.48 18.10 -0.15
CA LEU A 159 23.25 17.58 -0.75
C LEU A 159 22.54 16.65 0.24
N VAL A 160 21.21 16.73 0.27
CA VAL A 160 20.34 15.84 1.04
C VAL A 160 19.28 15.24 0.12
N PHE A 161 19.06 13.94 0.28
CA PHE A 161 18.02 13.20 -0.42
C PHE A 161 16.67 13.48 0.25
N GLU A 162 15.70 14.05 -0.48
CA GLU A 162 14.41 14.45 0.08
C GLU A 162 13.27 14.06 -0.87
N SER A 163 12.31 13.26 -0.40
CA SER A 163 11.12 12.88 -1.16
C SER A 163 10.04 13.95 -1.06
N VAL A 164 9.65 14.54 -2.20
CA VAL A 164 8.59 15.56 -2.27
C VAL A 164 7.30 14.98 -2.84
N LYS A 165 6.14 15.44 -2.35
CA LYS A 165 4.84 15.25 -2.99
C LYS A 165 4.57 16.44 -3.91
N LEU A 166 4.18 16.16 -5.15
CA LEU A 166 3.67 17.17 -6.09
C LEU A 166 2.18 16.91 -6.32
N ASP A 167 1.35 17.85 -5.91
CA ASP A 167 -0.12 17.71 -5.95
C ASP A 167 -0.73 18.17 -7.29
N LYS A 168 0.05 18.85 -8.13
CA LYS A 168 -0.32 19.25 -9.51
C LYS A 168 0.85 18.99 -10.46
N CYS A 169 0.55 18.64 -11.71
CA CYS A 169 1.55 18.51 -12.75
C CYS A 169 2.08 19.90 -13.16
N GLY A 170 3.39 20.12 -13.10
CA GLY A 170 4.02 21.37 -13.55
C GLY A 170 4.04 21.60 -15.08
N ILE A 171 3.46 20.67 -15.86
CA ILE A 171 3.41 20.74 -17.33
C ILE A 171 1.97 20.99 -17.82
N CYS A 172 0.96 20.39 -17.20
CA CYS A 172 -0.45 20.50 -17.62
C CYS A 172 -1.40 21.01 -16.51
N HIS A 173 -0.89 21.38 -15.34
CA HIS A 173 -1.62 21.86 -14.15
C HIS A 173 -2.72 20.93 -13.60
N SER A 174 -2.96 19.77 -14.23
CA SER A 174 -3.91 18.76 -13.79
C SER A 174 -3.54 18.17 -12.42
N PRO A 175 -4.52 17.74 -11.61
CA PRO A 175 -4.26 17.03 -10.37
C PRO A 175 -3.49 15.75 -10.64
N LEU A 176 -2.34 15.56 -9.99
CA LEU A 176 -1.63 14.28 -10.01
C LEU A 176 -2.04 13.48 -8.77
N THR A 177 -2.31 12.19 -8.96
CA THR A 177 -2.27 11.22 -7.85
C THR A 177 -0.85 11.21 -7.28
N ALA A 178 -0.69 11.78 -6.07
CA ALA A 178 0.56 12.21 -5.47
C ALA A 178 1.80 11.33 -5.78
N ILE A 179 2.55 11.72 -6.81
CA ILE A 179 3.82 11.08 -7.17
C ILE A 179 4.86 11.51 -6.14
N ARG A 180 5.59 10.53 -5.58
CA ARG A 180 6.81 10.81 -4.80
C ARG A 180 7.96 11.03 -5.76
N TRP A 181 8.45 12.26 -5.81
CA TRP A 181 9.66 12.59 -6.55
C TRP A 181 10.88 12.51 -5.63
N HIS A 182 11.93 11.83 -6.09
CA HIS A 182 13.21 11.70 -5.39
C HIS A 182 14.25 12.58 -6.09
N GLY A 183 14.94 13.43 -5.33
CA GLY A 183 16.06 14.18 -5.84
C GLY A 183 16.91 14.80 -4.73
N LEU A 184 18.06 15.30 -5.16
CA LEU A 184 19.05 15.88 -4.26
C LEU A 184 18.81 17.38 -4.12
N ARG A 185 18.53 17.80 -2.88
CA ARG A 185 18.34 19.22 -2.52
C ARG A 185 19.57 19.75 -1.80
N CYS A 186 19.89 21.00 -2.05
CA CYS A 186 20.84 21.78 -1.27
C CYS A 186 20.28 22.12 0.13
N LYS A 187 20.95 21.70 1.23
CA LYS A 187 20.50 21.95 2.61
C LYS A 187 20.39 23.44 2.98
N GLN A 188 21.35 24.26 2.54
CA GLN A 188 21.43 25.69 2.89
C GLN A 188 20.51 26.56 2.04
N CYS A 189 20.62 26.41 0.72
CA CYS A 189 19.97 27.27 -0.27
C CYS A 189 18.56 26.83 -0.68
N ARG A 190 18.16 25.57 -0.47
CA ARG A 190 16.81 25.02 -0.70
C ARG A 190 16.21 25.14 -2.12
N CYS A 191 16.86 25.83 -3.06
CA CYS A 191 16.28 26.27 -4.35
C CYS A 191 16.55 25.36 -5.56
N VAL A 192 17.50 24.42 -5.49
CA VAL A 192 17.88 23.57 -6.63
C VAL A 192 17.69 22.09 -6.29
N TRP A 193 17.08 21.37 -7.22
CA TRP A 193 16.81 19.94 -7.15
C TRP A 193 17.52 19.22 -8.31
N HIS A 194 18.49 18.35 -8.01
CA HIS A 194 19.16 17.54 -9.03
C HIS A 194 18.46 16.19 -9.19
N LYS A 195 18.38 15.69 -10.44
CA LYS A 195 17.54 14.55 -10.82
C LYS A 195 18.35 13.27 -11.01
N ILE A 196 17.85 12.17 -10.46
CA ILE A 196 18.14 10.80 -10.92
C ILE A 196 16.80 10.18 -11.34
N CYS A 197 16.73 9.70 -12.58
CA CYS A 197 15.71 8.75 -13.02
C CYS A 197 16.43 7.62 -13.77
N LEU A 198 16.22 6.37 -13.35
CA LEU A 198 16.95 5.22 -13.85
C LEU A 198 16.11 4.36 -14.81
N GLN A 199 16.54 4.33 -16.06
CA GLN A 199 16.64 3.18 -16.97
C GLN A 199 17.78 3.59 -17.93
N THR A 200 18.81 2.83 -18.28
CA THR A 200 19.49 1.57 -17.88
C THR A 200 20.79 1.66 -18.71
N SER A 201 22.02 1.32 -18.32
CA SER A 201 22.60 0.16 -17.63
C SER A 201 24.15 0.35 -17.59
N SER A 202 24.88 -0.61 -17.00
CA SER A 202 26.34 -0.88 -17.08
C SER A 202 27.35 0.08 -16.41
N GLU A 203 28.36 -0.57 -15.82
CA GLU A 203 29.69 -0.07 -15.38
C GLU A 203 29.81 0.64 -14.02
N ASP A 204 30.13 -0.20 -13.02
CA ASP A 204 31.19 -0.03 -12.02
C ASP A 204 31.38 1.33 -11.34
N TRP A 205 30.63 1.55 -10.25
CA TRP A 205 31.14 2.30 -9.10
C TRP A 205 30.81 1.57 -7.79
N ASP A 206 31.85 0.96 -7.21
CA ASP A 206 31.85 0.42 -5.86
C ASP A 206 31.71 1.57 -4.84
N MET A 207 30.70 1.50 -3.97
CA MET A 207 30.54 2.35 -2.78
C MET A 207 29.72 1.63 -1.72
N SER A 208 30.36 1.32 -0.61
CA SER A 208 29.73 1.07 0.68
C SER A 208 28.92 2.28 1.19
N ASP A 209 28.08 2.06 2.20
CA ASP A 209 27.33 3.07 2.97
C ASP A 209 26.10 3.75 2.29
N GLY A 210 25.04 2.96 2.17
CA GLY A 210 23.84 3.18 3.01
C GLY A 210 22.95 4.42 2.79
N ASP A 211 21.96 4.29 1.91
CA ASP A 211 20.56 4.61 2.28
C ASP A 211 19.57 3.75 1.46
N VAL A 212 18.94 2.77 2.12
CA VAL A 212 17.99 1.86 1.46
C VAL A 212 16.61 2.52 1.42
N SER A 213 16.33 3.18 0.28
CA SER A 213 15.04 3.80 -0.01
C SER A 213 13.87 2.81 0.19
N SER A 214 13.10 3.00 1.25
CA SER A 214 11.91 2.18 1.51
C SER A 214 10.70 2.73 0.73
N ASP A 215 10.27 1.97 -0.28
CA ASP A 215 8.99 2.13 -0.99
C ASP A 215 7.77 1.93 -0.04
N GLU A 216 7.55 2.83 0.91
CA GLU A 216 6.31 2.82 1.69
C GLU A 216 5.15 3.29 0.81
N GLU A 217 4.37 2.32 0.32
CA GLU A 217 3.09 2.55 -0.36
C GLU A 217 2.21 3.61 0.34
N TYR A 218 1.35 4.24 -0.44
CA TYR A 218 0.23 5.02 0.10
C TYR A 218 -0.70 4.10 0.91
N ILE A 219 -0.56 4.13 2.23
CA ILE A 219 -1.52 3.55 3.17
C ILE A 219 -2.50 4.67 3.55
N PRO A 220 -3.73 4.70 3.01
CA PRO A 220 -4.79 5.48 3.64
C PRO A 220 -5.04 4.89 5.03
N ASN A 221 -5.26 5.74 6.03
CA ASN A 221 -5.54 5.31 7.42
C ASN A 221 -6.89 4.56 7.49
N SER A 222 -6.91 3.28 7.12
CA SER A 222 -8.00 2.39 7.46
C SER A 222 -7.98 2.18 8.97
N ALA A 223 -8.93 2.77 9.68
CA ALA A 223 -9.32 2.32 11.00
C ALA A 223 -9.96 0.93 10.84
N SER A 224 -9.10 -0.08 10.78
CA SER A 224 -9.47 -1.50 10.67
C SER A 224 -8.66 -2.31 11.67
N ASP A 225 -8.71 -1.87 12.94
CA ASP A 225 -8.47 -2.75 14.08
C ASP A 225 -9.73 -3.61 14.25
N SER A 226 -9.88 -4.59 13.37
CA SER A 226 -10.92 -5.62 13.43
C SER A 226 -10.24 -6.96 13.69
N GLU A 227 -10.37 -7.40 14.93
CA GLU A 227 -10.31 -8.76 15.44
C GLU A 227 -9.79 -9.85 14.49
N SER A 228 -8.61 -10.36 14.81
CA SER A 228 -8.14 -11.67 14.33
C SER A 228 -7.78 -12.48 15.56
N SER A 229 -8.70 -13.36 15.98
CA SER A 229 -8.46 -14.34 17.04
C SER A 229 -7.24 -15.20 16.73
N GLY A 230 -6.11 -14.86 17.38
CA GLY A 230 -4.96 -15.74 17.51
C GLY A 230 -5.04 -16.38 18.88
N THR A 231 -5.13 -17.71 18.92
CA THR A 231 -5.22 -18.49 20.15
C THR A 231 -3.88 -18.48 20.89
N GLU A 232 -3.61 -17.43 21.67
CA GLU A 232 -2.64 -17.46 22.76
C GLU A 232 -3.33 -17.99 24.04
N LEU A 233 -2.59 -18.67 24.91
CA LEU A 233 -3.17 -19.34 26.09
C LEU A 233 -3.99 -18.38 26.95
N SER A 234 -5.26 -18.75 27.18
CA SER A 234 -6.09 -18.15 28.21
C SER A 234 -5.48 -18.40 29.58
N ILE A 235 -4.97 -17.34 30.21
CA ILE A 235 -4.65 -17.32 31.64
C ILE A 235 -5.81 -16.60 32.32
N GLU A 236 -6.59 -17.33 33.11
CA GLU A 236 -7.59 -16.73 33.99
C GLU A 236 -6.86 -15.93 35.08
N LEU A 237 -7.26 -14.66 35.24
CA LEU A 237 -6.82 -13.82 36.36
C LEU A 237 -7.96 -13.73 37.38
N PRO A 238 -7.66 -13.76 38.70
CA PRO A 238 -8.67 -13.85 39.74
C PRO A 238 -9.56 -12.60 39.78
N GLY A 239 -10.86 -12.81 39.96
CA GLY A 239 -11.84 -11.75 40.14
C GLY A 239 -11.67 -10.98 41.46
N PRO A 240 -12.33 -9.80 41.59
CA PRO A 240 -12.16 -8.93 42.75
C PRO A 240 -12.72 -9.57 44.03
N SER A 241 -11.82 -9.85 44.98
CA SER A 241 -12.17 -10.24 46.34
C SER A 241 -12.91 -9.08 47.04
N LYS A 242 -14.18 -9.29 47.38
CA LYS A 242 -14.89 -8.43 48.32
C LYS A 242 -14.40 -8.76 49.73
N ASN A 243 -13.56 -7.90 50.31
CA ASN A 243 -13.48 -7.77 51.76
C ASN A 243 -13.08 -6.35 52.15
N SER A 244 -13.92 -5.73 52.96
CA SER A 244 -13.77 -4.38 53.47
C SER A 244 -12.94 -4.36 54.75
N HIS A 245 -11.88 -3.55 54.80
CA HIS A 245 -11.45 -2.94 56.06
C HIS A 245 -11.00 -1.51 55.81
N ALA A 246 -11.57 -0.58 56.58
CA ALA A 246 -11.21 0.82 56.55
C ALA A 246 -9.98 1.08 57.43
N ALA A 247 -9.03 1.86 56.92
CA ALA A 247 -7.99 2.50 57.70
C ALA A 247 -7.82 3.93 57.18
N SER A 248 -7.94 4.92 58.07
CA SER A 248 -7.87 6.33 57.73
C SER A 248 -6.43 6.80 57.49
N MET A 249 -6.22 7.62 56.47
CA MET A 249 -5.10 8.56 56.39
C MET A 249 -5.66 9.99 56.46
N PRO A 250 -4.91 10.97 57.02
CA PRO A 250 -5.45 12.28 57.37
C PRO A 250 -5.55 13.23 56.17
N ASP A 251 -6.57 14.10 56.22
CA ASP A 251 -6.74 15.23 55.32
C ASP A 251 -5.64 16.29 55.49
N LEU A 252 -5.25 16.90 54.38
CA LEU A 252 -4.77 18.28 54.34
C LEU A 252 -5.56 19.04 53.27
N CYS A 253 -6.79 19.38 53.65
CA CYS A 253 -7.73 20.15 52.85
C CYS A 253 -7.49 21.65 53.03
N VAL A 254 -7.71 22.44 51.98
CA VAL A 254 -8.14 23.84 52.12
C VAL A 254 -9.37 24.02 51.23
N THR A 255 -10.49 24.36 51.88
CA THR A 255 -11.84 24.47 51.33
C THR A 255 -12.17 25.89 50.87
N PHE A 256 -13.20 26.02 50.02
CA PHE A 256 -14.36 26.93 50.11
C PHE A 256 -15.19 26.70 48.81
N ALA A 257 -16.35 26.05 48.74
CA ALA A 257 -17.56 25.90 49.58
C ALA A 257 -18.71 26.86 49.17
N GLU A 258 -19.73 26.28 48.51
CA GLU A 258 -21.16 26.68 48.42
C GLU A 258 -21.85 25.73 47.41
N LYS A 259 -23.11 25.30 47.50
CA LYS A 259 -24.00 24.77 48.56
C LYS A 259 -25.35 24.55 47.86
N GLU A 260 -25.86 23.31 47.84
CA GLU A 260 -27.29 22.95 47.70
C GLU A 260 -27.99 23.36 46.35
N GLN A 261 -29.09 22.74 45.88
CA GLN A 261 -30.10 21.89 46.52
C GLN A 261 -30.44 20.64 45.68
N THR A 262 -30.91 19.60 46.37
CA THR A 262 -31.57 18.41 45.80
C THR A 262 -33.09 18.56 45.82
N MET A 263 -33.77 18.04 44.81
CA MET A 263 -35.17 17.59 44.93
C MET A 263 -35.30 16.16 44.41
N ASP A 264 -36.08 15.36 45.13
CA ASP A 264 -36.24 13.91 44.99
C ASP A 264 -37.73 13.60 44.79
N VAL A 265 -38.07 12.80 43.78
CA VAL A 265 -39.37 12.11 43.67
C VAL A 265 -39.16 10.73 43.05
N LYS A 266 -39.28 9.69 43.87
CA LYS A 266 -39.48 8.30 43.44
C LYS A 266 -40.97 8.05 43.18
N ASN A 267 -41.30 7.12 42.26
CA ASN A 267 -41.97 5.86 42.61
C ASN A 267 -42.41 5.06 41.35
N ASN A 268 -42.04 3.77 41.36
CA ASN A 268 -42.87 2.55 41.20
C ASN A 268 -43.83 2.46 39.98
N PHE A 269 -43.85 1.37 39.21
CA PHE A 269 -44.23 0.03 39.70
C PHE A 269 -43.72 -1.12 38.81
N GLU A 270 -43.64 -2.33 39.39
CA GLU A 270 -43.36 -3.61 38.70
C GLU A 270 -44.63 -4.38 38.30
N HIS A 271 -44.42 -5.42 37.47
CA HIS A 271 -45.21 -6.66 37.33
C HIS A 271 -46.62 -6.63 36.66
N ILE A 272 -46.78 -7.51 35.65
CA ILE A 272 -47.63 -8.72 35.67
C ILE A 272 -47.28 -9.62 34.45
N LEU A 273 -47.63 -10.91 34.53
CA LEU A 273 -47.26 -12.03 33.63
C LEU A 273 -48.54 -12.77 33.17
N ASN A 274 -48.44 -13.66 32.16
CA ASN A 274 -49.42 -14.69 31.73
C ASN A 274 -50.71 -14.18 31.03
N ASP A 275 -51.43 -14.91 30.17
CA ASP A 275 -51.24 -16.17 29.39
C ASP A 275 -52.33 -16.24 28.28
N LEU A 276 -52.19 -17.09 27.25
CA LEU A 276 -53.28 -17.96 26.73
C LEU A 276 -52.89 -18.90 25.55
N GLU A 277 -53.54 -20.07 25.53
CA GLU A 277 -53.36 -21.24 24.63
C GLU A 277 -54.71 -21.57 23.90
N THR A 278 -54.91 -22.59 23.04
CA THR A 278 -54.12 -23.74 22.48
C THR A 278 -54.71 -24.15 21.09
N THR A 279 -54.30 -25.30 20.53
CA THR A 279 -54.97 -26.27 19.59
C THR A 279 -54.17 -26.55 18.31
N ASP A 280 -53.57 -27.74 18.08
CA ASP A 280 -54.10 -29.13 17.90
C ASP A 280 -54.41 -29.42 16.40
N ASP A 281 -54.11 -30.59 15.79
CA ASP A 281 -53.27 -31.75 16.14
C ASP A 281 -53.08 -32.68 14.88
N LEU A 282 -52.32 -33.78 15.02
CA LEU A 282 -52.33 -35.04 14.24
C LEU A 282 -51.46 -35.27 12.96
N HIS A 283 -50.62 -36.30 13.09
CA HIS A 283 -50.04 -37.23 12.10
C HIS A 283 -50.80 -38.60 12.22
N PRO A 284 -50.45 -39.78 11.59
CA PRO A 284 -49.28 -40.16 10.78
C PRO A 284 -49.55 -41.10 9.54
N ASP A 285 -48.44 -41.56 8.91
CA ASP A 285 -48.12 -42.96 8.51
C ASP A 285 -48.35 -43.63 7.12
N GLN A 286 -47.23 -44.25 6.66
CA GLN A 286 -47.01 -45.55 5.98
C GLN A 286 -47.02 -45.74 4.43
N GLU A 287 -46.04 -46.56 4.00
CA GLU A 287 -45.74 -47.13 2.66
C GLU A 287 -46.65 -48.38 2.36
N PRO A 288 -46.41 -49.34 1.40
CA PRO A 288 -45.32 -49.56 0.42
C PRO A 288 -45.71 -50.16 -0.98
N ASP A 289 -44.68 -50.64 -1.71
CA ASP A 289 -44.72 -51.72 -2.73
C ASP A 289 -45.45 -51.47 -4.08
N SER A 290 -45.19 -52.19 -5.19
CA SER A 290 -44.12 -53.14 -5.58
C SER A 290 -44.14 -53.38 -7.11
N SER A 291 -43.07 -53.98 -7.68
CA SER A 291 -43.14 -54.92 -8.84
C SER A 291 -43.56 -54.35 -10.24
N GLU A 292 -43.40 -54.98 -11.41
CA GLU A 292 -42.77 -56.26 -11.80
C GLU A 292 -42.40 -56.34 -13.32
N SER A 293 -41.32 -57.07 -13.67
CA SER A 293 -41.15 -57.86 -14.93
C SER A 293 -41.22 -57.14 -16.33
N CYS A 294 -40.93 -57.76 -17.50
CA CYS A 294 -40.32 -59.06 -17.81
C CYS A 294 -39.51 -59.09 -19.15
N GLN A 295 -38.42 -59.86 -19.09
CA GLN A 295 -37.65 -60.61 -20.12
C GLN A 295 -38.18 -60.81 -21.56
N GLN A 296 -37.24 -60.85 -22.54
CA GLN A 296 -36.86 -62.01 -23.42
C GLN A 296 -35.80 -61.51 -24.44
N LYS A 297 -34.61 -62.10 -24.73
CA LYS A 297 -34.06 -63.47 -24.94
C LYS A 297 -34.01 -63.95 -26.42
N THR A 298 -32.85 -63.80 -27.07
CA THR A 298 -32.17 -64.66 -28.09
C THR A 298 -30.74 -64.06 -28.28
N LYS A 299 -29.57 -64.73 -28.32
CA LYS A 299 -29.04 -65.99 -28.91
C LYS A 299 -29.12 -66.01 -30.45
N ASP A 300 -28.06 -66.25 -31.25
CA ASP A 300 -26.71 -66.83 -31.01
C ASP A 300 -25.65 -66.33 -32.05
N ALA A 301 -24.39 -66.79 -31.87
CA ALA A 301 -23.36 -67.07 -32.90
C ALA A 301 -22.50 -65.95 -33.57
N CYS A 302 -21.27 -65.88 -33.07
CA CYS A 302 -19.97 -65.45 -33.63
C CYS A 302 -19.74 -65.48 -35.17
N SER A 303 -19.08 -64.45 -35.75
CA SER A 303 -17.68 -64.56 -36.25
C SER A 303 -17.05 -63.25 -36.78
N GLU A 304 -15.75 -63.09 -36.51
CA GLU A 304 -14.69 -62.33 -37.22
C GLU A 304 -14.62 -60.78 -37.38
N LYS A 305 -13.34 -60.33 -37.25
CA LYS A 305 -12.70 -59.09 -37.78
C LYS A 305 -13.14 -57.73 -37.22
N SER A 306 -12.59 -57.43 -36.04
CA SER A 306 -12.64 -56.11 -35.40
C SER A 306 -11.68 -55.07 -36.03
N THR A 307 -12.17 -54.29 -36.99
CA THR A 307 -11.73 -52.89 -37.18
C THR A 307 -12.50 -52.00 -36.20
N VAL A 308 -11.81 -51.31 -35.29
CA VAL A 308 -12.47 -50.44 -34.30
C VAL A 308 -12.49 -49.00 -34.81
N ASP A 309 -13.57 -48.66 -35.50
CA ASP A 309 -14.05 -47.28 -35.52
C ASP A 309 -14.57 -46.89 -34.13
N ILE A 310 -14.33 -45.63 -33.75
CA ILE A 310 -14.98 -45.02 -32.58
C ILE A 310 -16.03 -44.06 -33.14
N SER A 311 -17.21 -44.61 -33.46
CA SER A 311 -18.35 -43.83 -33.94
C SER A 311 -18.87 -42.90 -32.85
N GLN A 312 -19.18 -41.67 -33.26
CA GLN A 312 -19.98 -40.75 -32.45
C GLN A 312 -21.45 -41.11 -32.66
N ASN A 313 -22.17 -41.44 -31.58
CA ASN A 313 -23.59 -41.12 -31.38
C ASN A 313 -24.08 -41.68 -30.03
N GLU A 314 -24.34 -40.81 -29.06
CA GLU A 314 -25.39 -40.96 -28.04
C GLU A 314 -25.51 -39.65 -27.22
N SER A 315 -26.66 -39.45 -26.56
CA SER A 315 -27.13 -38.17 -26.01
C SER A 315 -26.39 -37.66 -24.75
N PRO A 316 -26.44 -36.34 -24.44
CA PRO A 316 -25.45 -35.68 -23.58
C PRO A 316 -25.74 -35.83 -22.07
N THR A 317 -25.37 -36.98 -21.50
CA THR A 317 -25.21 -37.11 -20.04
C THR A 317 -23.85 -36.55 -19.59
N LYS A 318 -23.87 -35.48 -18.79
CA LYS A 318 -22.66 -34.81 -18.26
C LYS A 318 -21.89 -35.69 -17.24
N SER A 319 -21.09 -36.64 -17.71
CA SER A 319 -20.11 -37.34 -16.86
C SER A 319 -18.80 -37.66 -17.60
N THR A 320 -17.68 -37.19 -17.06
CA THR A 320 -16.34 -37.44 -17.62
C THR A 320 -15.86 -38.84 -17.23
N LYS A 321 -16.06 -39.83 -18.10
CA LYS A 321 -15.68 -41.23 -17.83
C LYS A 321 -14.15 -41.43 -17.89
N LEU A 322 -13.61 -42.28 -17.01
CA LEU A 322 -12.19 -42.65 -16.96
C LEU A 322 -11.93 -43.91 -17.80
N ILE A 323 -10.94 -43.87 -18.70
CA ILE A 323 -10.62 -45.00 -19.59
C ILE A 323 -9.25 -45.61 -19.30
N LYS A 324 -9.24 -46.95 -19.13
CA LYS A 324 -8.03 -47.77 -18.92
C LYS A 324 -7.36 -48.26 -20.23
N SER A 325 -8.01 -48.09 -21.39
CA SER A 325 -7.65 -48.65 -22.71
C SER A 325 -6.15 -48.70 -23.02
N THR A 326 -5.72 -49.73 -23.75
CA THR A 326 -4.33 -49.85 -24.28
C THR A 326 -3.99 -48.77 -25.30
N VAL A 327 -4.99 -48.04 -25.81
CA VAL A 327 -4.85 -46.82 -26.60
C VAL A 327 -4.13 -45.72 -25.80
N ASN A 328 -3.14 -45.11 -26.44
CA ASN A 328 -2.46 -43.89 -26.00
C ASN A 328 -2.47 -42.87 -27.14
N PHE A 329 -2.54 -41.59 -26.83
CA PHE A 329 -2.63 -40.53 -27.84
C PHE A 329 -1.23 -40.11 -28.28
N CYS A 330 -1.01 -39.97 -29.60
CA CYS A 330 0.27 -39.50 -30.13
C CYS A 330 0.50 -38.02 -29.76
N PHE A 331 1.68 -37.69 -29.23
CA PHE A 331 1.99 -36.32 -28.84
C PHE A 331 2.24 -35.38 -30.04
N ALA A 332 2.56 -35.95 -31.22
CA ALA A 332 2.79 -35.23 -32.47
C ALA A 332 1.47 -35.00 -33.23
N CYS A 333 0.81 -36.08 -33.69
CA CYS A 333 -0.41 -35.98 -34.51
C CYS A 333 -1.75 -36.10 -33.75
N GLY A 334 -1.74 -36.24 -32.42
CA GLY A 334 -2.95 -36.34 -31.59
C GLY A 334 -3.74 -37.65 -31.70
N LYS A 335 -3.49 -38.48 -32.71
CA LYS A 335 -4.31 -39.68 -33.01
C LYS A 335 -4.21 -40.77 -31.92
N PRO A 336 -5.29 -41.51 -31.63
CA PRO A 336 -5.29 -42.66 -30.72
C PRO A 336 -4.50 -43.84 -31.31
N GLN A 337 -3.62 -44.45 -30.53
CA GLN A 337 -2.69 -45.49 -30.98
C GLN A 337 -2.51 -46.63 -29.96
N THR A 338 -2.69 -47.87 -30.40
CA THR A 338 -2.41 -49.08 -29.61
C THR A 338 -0.94 -49.50 -29.72
N LYS A 339 -0.37 -49.47 -30.93
CA LYS A 339 1.03 -49.83 -31.23
C LYS A 339 1.95 -48.59 -31.22
N PHE A 340 1.90 -47.83 -30.13
CA PHE A 340 2.52 -46.50 -29.98
C PHE A 340 3.97 -46.38 -30.49
N ALA A 341 4.85 -47.34 -30.16
CA ALA A 341 6.26 -47.28 -30.57
C ALA A 341 6.46 -47.44 -32.09
N ARG A 342 5.64 -48.25 -32.76
CA ARG A 342 5.65 -48.42 -34.22
C ARG A 342 5.02 -47.23 -34.93
N HIS A 343 4.02 -46.59 -34.31
CA HIS A 343 3.46 -45.36 -34.84
C HIS A 343 4.47 -44.19 -34.80
N LEU A 344 5.30 -44.09 -33.76
CA LEU A 344 6.34 -43.07 -33.72
C LEU A 344 7.37 -43.20 -34.86
N GLU A 345 7.55 -44.39 -35.45
CA GLU A 345 8.42 -44.56 -36.62
C GLU A 345 7.96 -43.73 -37.83
N THR A 346 6.67 -43.39 -37.94
CA THR A 346 6.16 -42.49 -39.01
C THR A 346 6.46 -41.00 -38.77
N HIS A 347 6.88 -40.63 -37.56
CA HIS A 347 7.17 -39.24 -37.16
C HIS A 347 8.68 -38.99 -36.97
N VAL A 348 9.55 -39.93 -37.37
CA VAL A 348 11.02 -39.80 -37.28
C VAL A 348 11.54 -38.56 -38.01
N ASN A 349 11.04 -38.31 -39.23
CA ASN A 349 11.49 -37.21 -40.07
C ASN A 349 10.88 -35.86 -39.66
N GLU A 350 9.85 -35.87 -38.82
CA GLU A 350 9.10 -34.68 -38.38
C GLU A 350 9.46 -34.25 -36.96
N ASN A 351 10.15 -35.10 -36.17
CA ASN A 351 10.40 -34.83 -34.77
C ASN A 351 11.74 -35.38 -34.25
N ALA A 352 12.65 -34.48 -33.89
CA ALA A 352 13.99 -34.80 -33.44
C ALA A 352 14.04 -35.66 -32.15
N GLU A 353 13.12 -35.45 -31.18
CA GLU A 353 13.05 -36.29 -29.97
C GLU A 353 12.67 -37.74 -30.34
N VAL A 354 11.82 -37.93 -31.36
CA VAL A 354 11.41 -39.27 -31.82
C VAL A 354 12.56 -39.98 -32.53
N ALA A 355 13.29 -39.28 -33.40
CA ALA A 355 14.48 -39.82 -34.06
C ALA A 355 15.53 -40.30 -33.03
N GLN A 356 15.88 -39.45 -32.05
CA GLN A 356 16.83 -39.79 -30.98
C GLN A 356 16.39 -41.02 -30.17
N VAL A 357 15.10 -41.10 -29.79
CA VAL A 357 14.58 -42.21 -28.97
C VAL A 357 14.51 -43.53 -29.74
N LEU A 358 14.33 -43.50 -31.06
CA LEU A 358 14.27 -44.69 -31.91
C LEU A 358 15.66 -45.21 -32.31
N GLN A 359 16.71 -44.37 -32.29
CA GLN A 359 18.12 -44.77 -32.46
C GLN A 359 18.65 -45.60 -31.28
N LEU A 360 18.14 -45.40 -30.05
CA LEU A 360 18.56 -46.18 -28.88
C LEU A 360 18.27 -47.69 -29.05
N PRO A 361 19.05 -48.62 -28.47
CA PRO A 361 18.79 -50.07 -28.61
C PRO A 361 17.40 -50.49 -28.12
N LYS A 362 16.70 -51.36 -28.87
CA LYS A 362 15.31 -51.81 -28.57
C LYS A 362 15.12 -52.39 -27.16
N SER A 363 16.17 -52.99 -26.60
CA SER A 363 16.18 -53.59 -25.25
C SER A 363 16.52 -52.58 -24.12
N SER A 364 17.14 -51.44 -24.44
CA SER A 364 17.68 -50.47 -23.47
C SER A 364 16.61 -49.96 -22.49
N LYS A 365 17.03 -49.80 -21.23
CA LYS A 365 16.24 -49.17 -20.16
C LYS A 365 15.86 -47.74 -20.55
N ASP A 366 16.78 -46.99 -21.16
CA ASP A 366 16.60 -45.59 -21.48
C ASP A 366 15.57 -45.42 -22.61
N ARG A 367 15.65 -46.25 -23.66
CA ARG A 367 14.61 -46.28 -24.72
C ARG A 367 13.22 -46.52 -24.15
N LYS A 368 13.07 -47.41 -23.17
CA LYS A 368 11.79 -47.67 -22.48
C LYS A 368 11.33 -46.44 -21.67
N VAL A 369 12.25 -45.77 -20.98
CA VAL A 369 11.98 -44.56 -20.17
C VAL A 369 11.57 -43.37 -21.05
N HIS A 370 12.28 -43.11 -22.16
CA HIS A 370 11.94 -42.03 -23.08
C HIS A 370 10.64 -42.30 -23.87
N LEU A 371 10.40 -43.54 -24.32
CA LEU A 371 9.10 -43.90 -24.94
C LEU A 371 7.93 -43.72 -23.96
N GLU A 372 8.13 -44.01 -22.67
CA GLU A 372 7.15 -43.74 -21.62
C GLU A 372 6.94 -42.23 -21.38
N ARG A 373 7.98 -41.39 -21.49
CA ARG A 373 7.84 -39.92 -21.47
C ARG A 373 6.95 -39.44 -22.62
N LEU A 374 7.25 -39.82 -23.86
CA LEU A 374 6.48 -39.42 -25.06
C LEU A 374 5.02 -39.89 -25.00
N ARG A 375 4.78 -41.10 -24.48
CA ARG A 375 3.43 -41.65 -24.23
C ARG A 375 2.63 -40.83 -23.22
N ASN A 376 3.23 -40.47 -22.09
CA ASN A 376 2.56 -39.65 -21.08
C ASN A 376 2.34 -38.21 -21.58
N LEU A 377 3.25 -37.66 -22.40
CA LEU A 377 3.09 -36.33 -23.01
C LEU A 377 1.87 -36.25 -23.95
N GLY A 378 1.67 -37.25 -24.82
CA GLY A 378 0.51 -37.28 -25.71
C GLY A 378 -0.80 -37.51 -24.97
N ASN A 379 -0.81 -38.42 -23.98
CA ASN A 379 -1.96 -38.59 -23.08
C ASN A 379 -2.27 -37.32 -22.26
N PHE A 380 -1.26 -36.55 -21.86
CA PHE A 380 -1.43 -35.26 -21.19
C PHE A 380 -2.09 -34.22 -22.10
N LYS A 381 -1.64 -34.09 -23.36
CA LYS A 381 -2.29 -33.20 -24.35
C LYS A 381 -3.78 -33.55 -24.53
N HIS A 382 -4.10 -34.84 -24.74
CA HIS A 382 -5.47 -35.32 -24.86
C HIS A 382 -6.32 -35.02 -23.60
N ASN A 383 -5.81 -35.35 -22.42
CA ASN A 383 -6.54 -35.12 -21.17
C ASN A 383 -6.78 -33.64 -20.89
N SER A 384 -5.82 -32.77 -21.23
CA SER A 384 -5.99 -31.33 -21.12
C SER A 384 -7.08 -30.84 -22.07
N ALA A 385 -7.11 -31.31 -23.32
CA ALA A 385 -8.20 -31.01 -24.25
C ALA A 385 -9.57 -31.46 -23.72
N VAL A 386 -9.70 -32.69 -23.22
CA VAL A 386 -10.95 -33.21 -22.61
C VAL A 386 -11.38 -32.43 -21.37
N LYS A 387 -10.43 -31.95 -20.55
CA LYS A 387 -10.75 -31.06 -19.42
C LYS A 387 -11.26 -29.70 -19.87
N THR A 388 -10.72 -29.15 -20.96
CA THR A 388 -11.15 -27.85 -21.53
C THR A 388 -12.50 -27.94 -22.25
N THR A 389 -12.77 -29.02 -22.99
CA THR A 389 -14.05 -29.21 -23.70
C THR A 389 -15.18 -29.68 -22.78
N GLY A 390 -14.85 -30.25 -21.61
CA GLY A 390 -15.83 -30.85 -20.70
C GLY A 390 -16.51 -32.13 -21.22
N SER A 391 -16.12 -32.60 -22.40
CA SER A 391 -16.70 -33.75 -23.09
C SER A 391 -15.60 -34.68 -23.61
N GLY A 392 -15.79 -35.98 -23.43
CA GLY A 392 -14.80 -37.02 -23.73
C GLY A 392 -14.31 -37.75 -22.48
N CYS A 393 -13.36 -38.66 -22.68
CA CYS A 393 -12.87 -39.56 -21.63
C CYS A 393 -11.40 -39.30 -21.28
N LEU A 394 -11.08 -39.30 -19.98
CA LEU A 394 -9.73 -39.07 -19.47
C LEU A 394 -8.92 -40.36 -19.39
N LYS A 395 -7.67 -40.30 -19.85
CA LYS A 395 -6.70 -41.39 -19.88
C LYS A 395 -5.82 -41.35 -18.62
N VAL A 396 -6.06 -42.28 -17.70
CA VAL A 396 -5.25 -42.42 -16.46
C VAL A 396 -4.28 -43.60 -16.53
N LYS A 397 -3.21 -43.54 -15.73
CA LYS A 397 -2.13 -44.54 -15.72
C LYS A 397 -2.54 -45.85 -15.04
N ARG A 398 -3.37 -45.77 -13.98
CA ARG A 398 -4.00 -46.88 -13.26
C ARG A 398 -5.36 -46.43 -12.72
N ILE A 399 -6.31 -47.36 -12.62
CA ILE A 399 -7.61 -47.17 -11.94
C ILE A 399 -7.63 -48.08 -10.72
N SER A 400 -8.07 -47.56 -9.56
CA SER A 400 -8.32 -48.36 -8.36
C SER A 400 -9.49 -49.30 -8.58
N LYS A 401 -9.36 -50.60 -8.24
CA LYS A 401 -10.42 -51.61 -8.42
C LYS A 401 -11.64 -51.42 -7.47
N LYS A 402 -11.64 -50.43 -6.56
CA LYS A 402 -12.63 -50.30 -5.47
C LYS A 402 -13.27 -48.91 -5.32
N SER A 403 -13.33 -48.07 -6.37
CA SER A 403 -14.08 -46.80 -6.28
C SER A 403 -14.54 -46.25 -7.63
N SER A 404 -15.80 -45.81 -7.69
CA SER A 404 -16.38 -44.93 -8.72
C SER A 404 -15.79 -43.52 -8.60
N SER A 405 -14.52 -43.38 -8.95
CA SER A 405 -13.75 -42.15 -8.74
C SER A 405 -14.03 -41.08 -9.78
N SER A 406 -14.41 -39.87 -9.34
CA SER A 406 -14.50 -38.68 -10.18
C SER A 406 -13.13 -38.22 -10.70
N ALA A 407 -13.13 -37.44 -11.78
CA ALA A 407 -11.92 -36.90 -12.41
C ALA A 407 -11.05 -36.02 -11.48
N GLU A 408 -11.63 -35.51 -10.40
CA GLU A 408 -11.01 -34.63 -9.40
C GLU A 408 -10.04 -35.35 -8.46
N THR A 409 -10.11 -36.69 -8.42
CA THR A 409 -9.27 -37.54 -7.55
C THR A 409 -7.92 -37.92 -8.16
N TYR A 410 -7.61 -37.43 -9.36
CA TYR A 410 -6.41 -37.75 -10.14
C TYR A 410 -5.57 -36.51 -10.48
N GLU A 411 -4.26 -36.65 -10.33
CA GLU A 411 -3.25 -35.60 -10.46
C GLU A 411 -2.09 -36.05 -11.35
N TYR A 412 -1.31 -35.11 -11.89
CA TYR A 412 -0.18 -35.42 -12.76
C TYR A 412 1.13 -35.54 -11.97
N CYS A 413 1.93 -36.57 -12.29
CA CYS A 413 3.32 -36.63 -11.82
C CYS A 413 4.16 -35.49 -12.43
N LEU A 414 4.85 -34.71 -11.60
CA LEU A 414 5.70 -33.60 -12.04
C LEU A 414 6.76 -34.02 -13.06
N TYR A 415 7.37 -35.20 -12.85
CA TYR A 415 8.46 -35.74 -13.68
C TYR A 415 7.98 -36.42 -14.97
N CYS A 416 7.03 -37.36 -14.89
CA CYS A 416 6.60 -38.14 -16.06
C CYS A 416 5.35 -37.60 -16.77
N LYS A 417 4.67 -36.58 -16.22
CA LYS A 417 3.36 -36.05 -16.67
C LYS A 417 2.23 -37.08 -16.78
N GLY A 418 2.41 -38.30 -16.28
CA GLY A 418 1.37 -39.33 -16.21
C GLY A 418 0.32 -39.02 -15.13
N MET A 419 -0.96 -39.24 -15.44
CA MET A 419 -2.09 -38.98 -14.53
C MET A 419 -2.33 -40.17 -13.59
N ILE A 420 -2.29 -39.94 -12.28
CA ILE A 420 -2.22 -40.94 -11.20
C ILE A 420 -3.15 -40.51 -10.06
N SER A 421 -3.68 -41.44 -9.26
CA SER A 421 -4.56 -41.09 -8.13
C SER A 421 -3.83 -40.23 -7.09
N ARG A 422 -4.50 -39.23 -6.50
CA ARG A 422 -3.93 -38.31 -5.48
C ARG A 422 -3.24 -39.08 -4.32
N LYS A 423 -3.80 -40.23 -3.92
CA LYS A 423 -3.25 -41.12 -2.88
C LYS A 423 -1.94 -41.84 -3.26
N GLU A 424 -1.57 -41.84 -4.54
CA GLU A 424 -0.41 -42.56 -5.07
C GLU A 424 0.67 -41.65 -5.67
N VAL A 425 0.35 -40.39 -6.02
CA VAL A 425 1.29 -39.45 -6.67
C VAL A 425 2.62 -39.34 -5.90
N SER A 426 2.59 -39.11 -4.59
CA SER A 426 3.81 -39.00 -3.77
C SER A 426 4.67 -40.28 -3.80
N ARG A 427 4.03 -41.46 -3.69
CA ARG A 427 4.71 -42.77 -3.76
C ARG A 427 5.31 -43.02 -5.14
N HIS A 428 4.62 -42.60 -6.20
CA HIS A 428 5.10 -42.69 -7.57
C HIS A 428 6.28 -41.73 -7.83
N MET A 429 6.19 -40.46 -7.39
CA MET A 429 7.26 -39.47 -7.55
C MET A 429 8.59 -39.94 -6.98
N LYS A 430 8.59 -40.53 -5.77
CA LYS A 430 9.80 -41.10 -5.14
C LYS A 430 10.48 -42.17 -6.00
N ARG A 431 9.71 -42.96 -6.76
CA ARG A 431 10.16 -44.11 -7.58
C ARG A 431 10.00 -43.88 -9.09
N CYS A 432 9.91 -42.63 -9.53
CA CYS A 432 9.67 -42.32 -10.94
C CYS A 432 10.95 -42.49 -11.75
N ALA A 433 10.93 -43.30 -12.82
CA ALA A 433 12.10 -43.53 -13.67
C ALA A 433 12.54 -42.30 -14.51
N LEU A 434 11.79 -41.20 -14.45
CA LEU A 434 12.12 -39.89 -15.04
C LEU A 434 12.50 -38.85 -13.95
N ARG A 435 12.72 -39.29 -12.71
CA ARG A 435 13.26 -38.45 -11.63
C ARG A 435 14.77 -38.25 -11.87
N PRO A 436 15.31 -37.02 -11.78
CA PRO A 436 16.76 -36.80 -11.86
C PRO A 436 17.51 -37.53 -10.75
N GLU A 437 18.61 -38.19 -11.09
CA GLU A 437 19.53 -38.79 -10.13
C GLU A 437 20.53 -37.72 -9.65
N ASN A 438 20.49 -37.39 -8.36
CA ASN A 438 21.53 -36.61 -7.68
C ASN A 438 21.50 -36.87 -6.17
N ASN A 439 22.66 -37.12 -5.59
CA ASN A 439 22.85 -37.51 -4.19
C ASN A 439 22.89 -36.29 -3.26
N ALA A 440 21.88 -36.13 -2.39
CA ALA A 440 21.92 -35.35 -1.15
C ALA A 440 20.59 -35.52 -0.39
N GLU A 441 20.51 -36.42 0.60
CA GLU A 441 19.23 -36.78 1.23
C GLU A 441 18.66 -35.78 2.26
N GLU A 442 19.35 -34.65 2.52
CA GLU A 442 18.86 -33.61 3.45
C GLU A 442 18.48 -32.25 2.81
N LYS A 443 18.50 -32.11 1.47
CA LYS A 443 18.14 -30.83 0.79
C LYS A 443 16.98 -30.95 -0.20
N LEU A 444 15.94 -31.71 0.17
CA LEU A 444 14.78 -32.04 -0.69
C LEU A 444 13.42 -31.61 -0.14
N LYS A 445 13.31 -30.36 0.34
CA LYS A 445 12.03 -29.62 0.39
C LYS A 445 12.00 -28.37 -0.51
N ASP A 446 13.16 -27.85 -0.93
CA ASP A 446 13.29 -26.52 -1.53
C ASP A 446 13.51 -26.49 -3.06
N ARG A 447 13.43 -27.63 -3.75
CA ARG A 447 13.44 -27.68 -5.23
C ARG A 447 12.39 -28.64 -5.79
N VAL A 448 11.29 -28.05 -6.29
CA VAL A 448 10.57 -28.33 -7.56
C VAL A 448 9.09 -27.94 -7.40
N PHE A 449 8.76 -26.72 -7.83
CA PHE A 449 7.48 -26.39 -8.48
C PHE A 449 7.76 -25.38 -9.60
N GLY A 450 8.25 -25.92 -10.71
CA GLY A 450 8.43 -25.27 -12.00
C GLY A 450 8.23 -26.31 -13.10
N ILE A 451 8.13 -25.87 -14.36
CA ILE A 451 7.80 -26.69 -15.53
C ILE A 451 6.31 -27.13 -15.59
N ALA A 452 5.45 -26.13 -15.76
CA ALA A 452 4.57 -26.14 -16.93
C ALA A 452 5.43 -25.82 -18.17
N SER A 453 5.15 -26.46 -19.30
CA SER A 453 6.05 -26.45 -20.47
C SER A 453 5.92 -25.20 -21.33
N THR A 454 6.59 -24.12 -20.91
CA THR A 454 7.29 -23.12 -21.73
C THR A 454 8.05 -22.20 -20.77
N GLN A 455 9.13 -22.71 -20.17
CA GLN A 455 10.07 -21.82 -19.50
C GLN A 455 10.90 -21.12 -20.57
N SER A 456 10.57 -19.87 -20.87
CA SER A 456 11.62 -18.91 -21.22
C SER A 456 12.63 -18.89 -20.08
N THR A 457 13.90 -18.75 -20.43
CA THR A 457 15.05 -18.94 -19.54
C THR A 457 15.23 -17.82 -18.49
N MET A 458 14.27 -16.89 -18.36
CA MET A 458 14.51 -15.52 -17.85
C MET A 458 13.72 -15.09 -16.60
N SER A 459 12.86 -15.93 -16.01
CA SER A 459 12.15 -15.57 -14.75
C SER A 459 13.02 -15.81 -13.50
N GLN A 460 13.14 -14.83 -12.58
CA GLN A 460 13.87 -15.03 -11.33
C GLN A 460 13.32 -16.22 -10.50
N PRO A 461 14.18 -17.06 -9.91
CA PRO A 461 13.74 -18.18 -9.07
C PRO A 461 13.15 -17.67 -7.75
N ILE A 462 12.07 -18.31 -7.30
CA ILE A 462 11.45 -18.06 -6.00
C ILE A 462 12.39 -18.57 -4.89
N SER A 463 12.68 -17.75 -3.89
CA SER A 463 13.65 -18.06 -2.83
C SER A 463 13.07 -18.94 -1.72
N SER A 464 13.92 -19.75 -1.08
CA SER A 464 13.58 -20.62 0.04
C SER A 464 13.03 -19.86 1.24
N GLU A 465 13.55 -18.66 1.48
CA GLU A 465 13.21 -17.79 2.60
C GLU A 465 11.78 -17.27 2.47
N LEU A 466 11.34 -16.94 1.25
CA LEU A 466 9.96 -16.56 0.98
C LEU A 466 8.99 -17.72 1.26
N TYR A 467 9.33 -18.96 0.92
CA TYR A 467 8.51 -20.11 1.29
C TYR A 467 8.40 -20.29 2.81
N SER A 468 9.42 -19.94 3.58
CA SER A 468 9.35 -19.88 5.06
C SER A 468 8.40 -18.77 5.55
N VAL A 469 8.49 -17.55 4.98
CA VAL A 469 7.60 -16.42 5.30
C VAL A 469 6.13 -16.73 5.01
N LEU A 470 5.85 -17.36 3.87
CA LEU A 470 4.51 -17.79 3.44
C LEU A 470 4.05 -19.08 4.12
N GLY A 471 4.97 -19.90 4.62
CA GLY A 471 4.70 -21.14 5.36
C GLY A 471 3.95 -20.91 6.67
N LYS A 472 4.09 -19.72 7.26
CA LYS A 472 3.38 -19.27 8.47
C LYS A 472 1.92 -18.83 8.23
N MET A 473 1.43 -18.83 6.99
CA MET A 473 0.02 -18.55 6.71
C MET A 473 -0.89 -19.74 7.07
N HIS A 474 -2.14 -19.46 7.43
CA HIS A 474 -3.19 -20.48 7.54
C HIS A 474 -3.29 -21.32 6.27
N LYS A 475 -3.49 -22.63 6.43
CA LYS A 475 -3.59 -23.60 5.33
C LYS A 475 -5.04 -23.69 4.85
N ASP A 476 -5.42 -22.76 3.99
CA ASP A 476 -6.74 -22.64 3.38
C ASP A 476 -6.68 -22.59 1.84
N ASP A 477 -7.84 -22.57 1.17
CA ASP A 477 -7.94 -22.49 -0.28
C ASP A 477 -7.27 -21.23 -0.86
N VAL A 478 -7.25 -20.14 -0.10
CA VAL A 478 -6.52 -18.91 -0.43
C VAL A 478 -5.01 -19.18 -0.48
N SER A 479 -4.45 -19.85 0.53
CA SER A 479 -3.03 -20.23 0.56
C SER A 479 -2.66 -21.22 -0.55
N SER A 480 -3.60 -22.10 -0.93
CA SER A 480 -3.45 -23.02 -2.06
C SER A 480 -3.48 -22.26 -3.39
N ALA A 481 -4.41 -21.33 -3.57
CA ALA A 481 -4.51 -20.51 -4.78
C ALA A 481 -3.24 -19.67 -5.01
N ILE A 482 -2.70 -19.04 -3.95
CA ILE A 482 -1.45 -18.28 -3.98
C ILE A 482 -0.28 -19.16 -4.45
N ARG A 483 -0.07 -20.32 -3.82
CA ARG A 483 1.07 -21.21 -4.15
C ARG A 483 1.04 -21.78 -5.56
N ASN A 484 -0.16 -21.89 -6.14
CA ASN A 484 -0.37 -22.42 -7.49
C ASN A 484 -0.43 -21.34 -8.57
N ASP A 485 -0.40 -20.04 -8.23
CA ASP A 485 -0.38 -18.94 -9.20
C ASP A 485 1.03 -18.35 -9.32
N HIS A 486 1.57 -18.41 -10.54
CA HIS A 486 2.94 -17.99 -10.81
C HIS A 486 3.17 -16.49 -10.54
N TYR A 487 2.22 -15.63 -10.91
CA TYR A 487 2.41 -14.18 -10.84
C TYR A 487 2.11 -13.61 -9.45
N ILE A 488 1.20 -14.22 -8.68
CA ILE A 488 1.07 -13.91 -7.24
C ILE A 488 2.38 -14.27 -6.51
N MET A 489 3.00 -15.41 -6.82
CA MET A 489 4.30 -15.79 -6.25
C MET A 489 5.44 -14.88 -6.72
N GLN A 490 5.47 -14.44 -7.98
CA GLN A 490 6.45 -13.43 -8.43
C GLN A 490 6.27 -12.09 -7.74
N LEU A 491 5.03 -11.63 -7.51
CA LEU A 491 4.78 -10.41 -6.72
C LEU A 491 5.26 -10.58 -5.28
N ALA A 492 5.04 -11.75 -4.68
CA ALA A 492 5.56 -12.06 -3.34
C ALA A 492 7.09 -11.99 -3.30
N GLN A 493 7.78 -12.49 -4.32
CA GLN A 493 9.23 -12.39 -4.46
C GLN A 493 9.68 -10.93 -4.65
N SER A 494 8.99 -10.14 -5.46
CA SER A 494 9.27 -8.70 -5.61
C SER A 494 9.15 -7.94 -4.29
N LEU A 495 8.10 -8.20 -3.50
CA LEU A 495 7.92 -7.62 -2.16
C LEU A 495 8.97 -8.13 -1.16
N PHE A 496 9.39 -9.39 -1.26
CA PHE A 496 10.45 -9.96 -0.42
C PHE A 496 11.84 -9.40 -0.78
N ASN A 497 12.14 -9.18 -2.06
CA ASN A 497 13.38 -8.52 -2.47
C ASN A 497 13.46 -7.08 -1.91
N LYS A 498 12.33 -6.39 -1.74
CA LYS A 498 12.27 -5.02 -1.16
C LYS A 498 12.24 -4.97 0.38
N HIS A 499 11.68 -5.99 1.05
CA HIS A 499 11.37 -5.92 2.49
C HIS A 499 11.72 -7.19 3.29
N GLY A 500 12.31 -8.20 2.66
CA GLY A 500 12.55 -9.53 3.25
C GLY A 500 13.59 -9.55 4.37
N SER A 501 14.51 -8.58 4.38
CA SER A 501 15.47 -8.37 5.48
C SER A 501 14.80 -7.89 6.78
N ASP A 502 13.67 -7.17 6.69
CA ASP A 502 12.92 -6.68 7.84
C ASP A 502 11.84 -7.70 8.26
N ARG A 503 12.12 -8.46 9.32
CA ARG A 503 11.18 -9.43 9.92
C ARG A 503 9.81 -8.79 10.26
N SER A 504 9.74 -7.49 10.57
CA SER A 504 8.48 -6.81 10.87
C SER A 504 7.60 -6.58 9.64
N LYS A 505 8.18 -6.57 8.43
CA LYS A 505 7.46 -6.42 7.15
C LYS A 505 6.97 -7.75 6.58
N HIS A 506 7.38 -8.89 7.15
CA HIS A 506 6.93 -10.22 6.71
C HIS A 506 5.41 -10.40 6.78
N GLU A 507 4.75 -9.77 7.77
CA GLU A 507 3.28 -9.80 7.87
C GLU A 507 2.60 -9.00 6.76
N TYR A 508 3.15 -7.84 6.42
CA TYR A 508 2.67 -7.03 5.30
C TYR A 508 2.74 -7.80 3.97
N ILE A 509 3.82 -8.58 3.73
CA ILE A 509 3.94 -9.46 2.57
C ILE A 509 2.81 -10.50 2.57
N ARG A 510 2.62 -11.24 3.67
CA ARG A 510 1.54 -12.23 3.83
C ARG A 510 0.16 -11.62 3.58
N GLN A 511 -0.12 -10.46 4.16
CA GLN A 511 -1.40 -9.77 3.98
C GLN A 511 -1.66 -9.43 2.51
N LYS A 512 -0.67 -8.84 1.81
CA LYS A 512 -0.77 -8.47 0.39
C LYS A 512 -1.06 -9.64 -0.53
N VAL A 513 -0.36 -10.77 -0.40
CA VAL A 513 -0.70 -11.95 -1.21
C VAL A 513 -2.01 -12.63 -0.79
N ARG A 514 -2.43 -12.55 0.48
CA ARG A 514 -3.76 -13.04 0.89
C ARG A 514 -4.92 -12.17 0.39
N GLU A 515 -4.72 -10.86 0.22
CA GLU A 515 -5.68 -9.99 -0.47
C GLU A 515 -5.89 -10.46 -1.92
N LEU A 516 -4.82 -10.70 -2.67
CA LEU A 516 -4.87 -11.22 -4.04
C LEU A 516 -5.37 -12.66 -4.15
N GLY A 517 -4.99 -13.54 -3.22
CA GLY A 517 -5.45 -14.92 -3.17
C GLY A 517 -6.97 -15.02 -2.98
N ARG A 518 -7.56 -14.14 -2.17
CA ARG A 518 -9.03 -14.03 -2.03
C ARG A 518 -9.71 -13.59 -3.33
N LEU A 519 -9.08 -12.69 -4.09
CA LEU A 519 -9.57 -12.28 -5.41
C LEU A 519 -9.50 -13.44 -6.42
N LEU A 520 -8.38 -14.17 -6.48
CA LEU A 520 -8.22 -15.31 -7.37
C LEU A 520 -9.18 -16.47 -7.03
N VAL A 521 -9.39 -16.77 -5.74
CA VAL A 521 -10.41 -17.75 -5.30
C VAL A 521 -11.80 -17.30 -5.74
N THR A 522 -12.14 -16.01 -5.56
CA THR A 522 -13.44 -15.47 -6.00
C THR A 522 -13.64 -15.61 -7.51
N LEU A 523 -12.63 -15.23 -8.32
CA LEU A 523 -12.65 -15.38 -9.78
C LEU A 523 -12.88 -16.84 -10.22
N ARG A 524 -12.22 -17.80 -9.56
CA ARG A 524 -12.37 -19.24 -9.83
C ARG A 524 -13.75 -19.81 -9.50
N HIS A 525 -14.46 -19.21 -8.54
CA HIS A 525 -15.83 -19.63 -8.19
C HIS A 525 -16.90 -18.97 -9.06
N THR A 526 -16.67 -17.74 -9.53
CA THR A 526 -17.66 -17.00 -10.34
C THR A 526 -17.48 -17.18 -11.84
N THR A 527 -16.27 -17.53 -12.31
CA THR A 527 -15.93 -17.57 -13.75
C THR A 527 -14.95 -18.70 -14.09
N ARG A 528 -14.61 -18.81 -15.38
CA ARG A 528 -13.62 -19.78 -15.90
C ARG A 528 -12.17 -19.28 -15.81
N ILE A 529 -11.91 -18.22 -15.06
CA ILE A 529 -10.57 -17.63 -14.91
C ILE A 529 -9.83 -18.36 -13.79
N HIS A 530 -8.72 -19.01 -14.11
CA HIS A 530 -8.00 -19.89 -13.19
C HIS A 530 -6.70 -19.31 -12.64
N ASN A 531 -6.14 -18.27 -13.27
CA ASN A 531 -4.89 -17.62 -12.88
C ASN A 531 -4.95 -16.10 -13.11
N MET A 532 -4.00 -15.35 -12.55
CA MET A 532 -3.95 -13.90 -12.67
C MET A 532 -3.60 -13.40 -14.09
N GLU A 533 -2.96 -14.23 -14.91
CA GLU A 533 -2.59 -13.93 -16.30
C GLU A 533 -3.82 -13.83 -17.19
N GLU A 534 -4.74 -14.79 -17.07
CA GLU A 534 -6.08 -14.74 -17.67
C GLU A 534 -6.90 -13.57 -17.13
N ALA A 535 -6.83 -13.29 -15.83
CA ALA A 535 -7.59 -12.22 -15.19
C ALA A 535 -7.23 -10.82 -15.72
N ILE A 536 -5.97 -10.61 -16.12
CA ILE A 536 -5.41 -9.32 -16.57
C ILE A 536 -5.58 -9.10 -18.09
N LYS A 537 -6.24 -10.01 -18.81
CA LYS A 537 -6.58 -9.78 -20.23
C LYS A 537 -7.65 -8.69 -20.38
N PRO A 538 -7.53 -7.77 -21.37
CA PRO A 538 -8.51 -6.69 -21.60
C PRO A 538 -9.97 -7.16 -21.69
N ALA A 539 -10.22 -8.30 -22.35
CA ALA A 539 -11.54 -8.90 -22.48
C ALA A 539 -12.19 -9.28 -21.13
N ASN A 540 -11.37 -9.55 -20.11
CA ASN A 540 -11.82 -9.93 -18.77
C ASN A 540 -11.91 -8.74 -17.80
N PHE A 541 -11.67 -7.50 -18.26
CA PHE A 541 -11.60 -6.32 -17.38
C PHE A 541 -12.87 -6.12 -16.53
N PHE A 542 -14.06 -6.22 -17.13
CA PHE A 542 -15.34 -6.10 -16.39
C PHE A 542 -15.59 -7.26 -15.42
N ILE A 543 -15.13 -8.48 -15.77
CA ILE A 543 -15.18 -9.64 -14.89
C ILE A 543 -14.29 -9.40 -13.66
N LEU A 544 -13.08 -8.88 -13.88
CA LEU A 544 -12.12 -8.55 -12.83
C LEU A 544 -12.63 -7.45 -11.90
N THR A 545 -13.22 -6.37 -12.43
CA THR A 545 -13.80 -5.30 -11.59
C THR A 545 -14.99 -5.81 -10.77
N ASN A 546 -15.84 -6.66 -11.34
CA ASN A 546 -16.96 -7.27 -10.62
C ASN A 546 -16.49 -8.25 -9.53
N ALA A 547 -15.40 -9.00 -9.77
CA ALA A 547 -14.79 -9.84 -8.74
C ALA A 547 -14.18 -9.00 -7.61
N VAL A 548 -13.51 -7.87 -7.91
CA VAL A 548 -13.02 -6.93 -6.88
C VAL A 548 -14.16 -6.34 -6.07
N LYS A 549 -15.27 -5.92 -6.72
CA LYS A 549 -16.49 -5.46 -6.05
C LYS A 549 -17.02 -6.50 -5.07
N ARG A 550 -17.13 -7.77 -5.48
CA ARG A 550 -17.56 -8.87 -4.60
C ARG A 550 -16.62 -9.10 -3.41
N VAL A 551 -15.30 -9.06 -3.61
CA VAL A 551 -14.29 -9.25 -2.55
C VAL A 551 -14.28 -8.11 -1.53
N SER A 552 -14.56 -6.89 -1.97
CA SER A 552 -14.63 -5.69 -1.11
C SER A 552 -16.02 -5.44 -0.51
N GLY A 553 -16.99 -6.33 -0.77
CA GLY A 553 -18.36 -6.23 -0.27
C GLY A 553 -19.08 -4.99 -0.79
N PHE A 554 -19.04 -4.77 -2.11
CA PHE A 554 -19.84 -3.74 -2.77
C PHE A 554 -21.32 -4.10 -2.74
N ASP A 555 -22.14 -3.18 -2.26
CA ASP A 555 -23.59 -3.20 -2.35
C ASP A 555 -24.04 -2.43 -3.60
N THR A 556 -24.87 -3.06 -4.41
CA THR A 556 -25.43 -2.49 -5.64
C THR A 556 -26.56 -1.49 -5.39
N GLU A 557 -27.26 -1.58 -4.26
CA GLU A 557 -28.39 -0.69 -3.95
C GLU A 557 -27.88 0.66 -3.43
N THR A 558 -27.00 0.64 -2.42
CA THR A 558 -26.40 1.86 -1.87
C THR A 558 -25.19 2.38 -2.66
N SER A 559 -24.66 1.60 -3.61
CA SER A 559 -23.40 1.89 -4.33
C SER A 559 -22.19 2.11 -3.41
N THR A 560 -22.18 1.47 -2.24
CA THR A 560 -21.12 1.57 -1.23
C THR A 560 -20.34 0.27 -1.07
N PHE A 561 -19.10 0.37 -0.58
CA PHE A 561 -18.28 -0.78 -0.21
C PHE A 561 -18.25 -1.01 1.30
N LYS A 562 -18.39 -2.26 1.74
CA LYS A 562 -18.07 -2.67 3.13
C LYS A 562 -16.58 -2.52 3.46
N ALA A 563 -15.70 -2.71 2.48
CA ALA A 563 -14.24 -2.60 2.63
C ALA A 563 -13.61 -1.76 1.50
N PRO A 564 -13.87 -0.44 1.42
CA PRO A 564 -13.43 0.41 0.31
C PRO A 564 -11.90 0.47 0.16
N SER A 565 -11.16 0.45 1.27
CA SER A 565 -9.69 0.39 1.24
C SER A 565 -9.16 -0.90 0.60
N LEU A 566 -9.89 -2.02 0.68
CA LEU A 566 -9.50 -3.27 0.03
C LEU A 566 -9.65 -3.17 -1.50
N ALA A 567 -10.72 -2.52 -1.98
CA ALA A 567 -10.93 -2.29 -3.41
C ALA A 567 -9.78 -1.49 -4.04
N LEU A 568 -9.35 -0.41 -3.38
CA LEU A 568 -8.19 0.41 -3.80
C LEU A 568 -6.87 -0.39 -3.76
N LYS A 569 -6.60 -1.12 -2.66
CA LYS A 569 -5.41 -1.97 -2.53
C LYS A 569 -5.33 -3.04 -3.63
N LEU A 570 -6.45 -3.69 -3.95
CA LEU A 570 -6.52 -4.67 -5.03
C LEU A 570 -6.22 -4.03 -6.39
N GLY A 571 -6.75 -2.84 -6.67
CA GLY A 571 -6.44 -2.09 -7.89
C GLY A 571 -4.95 -1.81 -8.08
N HIS A 572 -4.24 -1.40 -7.02
CA HIS A 572 -2.79 -1.20 -7.07
C HIS A 572 -2.00 -2.51 -7.20
N SER A 573 -2.40 -3.57 -6.48
CA SER A 573 -1.78 -4.89 -6.57
C SER A 573 -1.96 -5.52 -7.96
N LEU A 574 -3.13 -5.33 -8.60
CA LEU A 574 -3.39 -5.77 -9.97
C LEU A 574 -2.51 -5.05 -10.99
N ARG A 575 -2.31 -3.73 -10.84
CA ARG A 575 -1.38 -2.98 -11.70
C ARG A 575 0.04 -3.55 -11.57
N LYS A 576 0.54 -3.74 -10.34
CA LYS A 576 1.86 -4.36 -10.10
C LYS A 576 2.00 -5.75 -10.73
N ILE A 577 0.96 -6.58 -10.69
CA ILE A 577 0.99 -7.88 -11.38
C ILE A 577 1.05 -7.68 -12.91
N SER A 578 0.25 -6.78 -13.47
CA SER A 578 0.31 -6.50 -14.92
C SER A 578 1.68 -5.96 -15.35
N ASP A 579 2.35 -5.17 -14.51
CA ASP A 579 3.72 -4.70 -14.75
C ASP A 579 4.73 -5.86 -14.73
N ILE A 580 4.55 -6.85 -13.83
CA ILE A 580 5.38 -8.07 -13.79
C ILE A 580 5.17 -8.93 -15.06
N ILE A 581 3.92 -9.11 -15.50
CA ILE A 581 3.62 -9.82 -16.75
C ILE A 581 4.23 -9.05 -17.93
N MET A 582 4.16 -7.71 -17.93
CA MET A 582 4.75 -6.86 -18.97
C MET A 582 6.27 -7.00 -19.04
N CYS A 583 6.98 -6.97 -17.90
CA CYS A 583 8.42 -7.21 -17.85
C CYS A 583 8.78 -8.58 -18.43
N ARG A 584 7.99 -9.62 -18.15
CA ARG A 584 8.19 -10.96 -18.71
C ARG A 584 7.96 -10.98 -20.23
N ALA A 585 6.86 -10.40 -20.72
CA ALA A 585 6.55 -10.33 -22.14
C ALA A 585 7.62 -9.55 -22.93
N LEU A 586 8.17 -8.48 -22.36
CA LEU A 586 9.31 -7.74 -22.91
C LEU A 586 10.60 -8.57 -22.97
N MET A 587 10.87 -9.43 -21.97
CA MET A 587 12.01 -10.36 -21.96
C MET A 587 11.82 -11.57 -22.88
N GLU A 588 10.57 -11.92 -23.21
CA GLU A 588 10.20 -13.01 -24.11
C GLU A 588 9.98 -12.54 -25.56
N GLU A 589 10.10 -11.23 -25.82
CA GLU A 589 9.79 -10.57 -27.10
C GLU A 589 8.37 -10.85 -27.63
N ASP A 590 7.43 -11.17 -26.73
CA ASP A 590 6.03 -11.47 -27.05
C ASP A 590 5.23 -10.16 -27.27
N GLN A 591 5.22 -9.71 -28.52
CA GLN A 591 4.50 -8.50 -28.93
C GLN A 591 2.98 -8.58 -28.72
N GLU A 592 2.36 -9.77 -28.79
CA GLU A 592 0.92 -9.92 -28.56
C GLU A 592 0.59 -9.72 -27.07
N ALA A 593 1.38 -10.33 -26.18
CA ALA A 593 1.25 -10.12 -24.74
C ALA A 593 1.54 -8.66 -24.34
N ILE A 594 2.58 -8.03 -24.91
CA ILE A 594 2.91 -6.61 -24.69
C ILE A 594 1.72 -5.71 -25.03
N ASP A 595 1.11 -5.87 -26.22
CA ASP A 595 0.01 -5.01 -26.64
C ASP A 595 -1.31 -5.33 -25.93
N SER A 596 -1.53 -6.58 -25.53
CA SER A 596 -2.63 -6.97 -24.64
C SER A 596 -2.52 -6.27 -23.28
N ILE A 597 -1.33 -6.23 -22.67
CA ILE A 597 -1.12 -5.59 -21.37
C ILE A 597 -1.17 -4.07 -21.47
N ARG A 598 -0.67 -3.46 -22.56
CA ARG A 598 -0.86 -2.02 -22.85
C ARG A 598 -2.34 -1.65 -22.88
N ARG A 599 -3.18 -2.43 -23.57
CA ARG A 599 -4.64 -2.22 -23.59
C ARG A 599 -5.25 -2.36 -22.19
N PHE A 600 -4.77 -3.31 -21.38
CA PHE A 600 -5.21 -3.44 -19.98
C PHE A 600 -4.77 -2.23 -19.13
N HIS A 601 -3.55 -1.71 -19.30
CA HIS A 601 -3.07 -0.49 -18.63
C HIS A 601 -3.95 0.72 -18.98
N THR A 602 -4.30 0.90 -20.26
CA THR A 602 -5.24 1.96 -20.69
C THR A 602 -6.63 1.79 -20.07
N LEU A 603 -7.19 0.58 -20.04
CA LEU A 603 -8.47 0.32 -19.37
C LEU A 603 -8.40 0.55 -17.86
N HIS A 604 -7.30 0.17 -17.22
CA HIS A 604 -7.08 0.39 -15.79
C HIS A 604 -6.99 1.90 -15.47
N GLU A 605 -6.21 2.66 -16.22
CA GLU A 605 -6.06 4.11 -16.01
C GLU A 605 -7.35 4.88 -16.28
N THR A 606 -8.11 4.52 -17.33
CA THR A 606 -9.32 5.24 -17.73
C THR A 606 -10.59 4.81 -16.98
N LYS A 607 -10.82 3.50 -16.81
CA LYS A 607 -12.09 2.95 -16.30
C LYS A 607 -12.04 2.44 -14.86
N TRP A 608 -10.86 2.20 -14.26
CA TRP A 608 -10.81 1.77 -12.86
C TRP A 608 -11.31 2.86 -11.89
N SER A 609 -11.08 4.12 -12.23
CA SER A 609 -11.57 5.26 -11.43
C SER A 609 -13.10 5.29 -11.36
N GLU A 610 -13.74 5.22 -12.54
CA GLU A 610 -15.19 5.18 -12.72
C GLU A 610 -15.84 3.96 -12.02
N LEU A 611 -15.28 2.77 -12.21
CA LEU A 611 -15.90 1.52 -11.75
C LEU A 611 -15.63 1.18 -10.28
N VAL A 612 -14.53 1.68 -9.70
CA VAL A 612 -14.06 1.26 -8.37
C VAL A 612 -13.58 2.44 -7.52
N SER A 613 -12.58 3.20 -7.97
CA SER A 613 -11.90 4.15 -7.08
C SER A 613 -12.79 5.30 -6.61
N HIS A 614 -13.68 5.82 -7.46
CA HIS A 614 -14.50 6.99 -7.10
C HIS A 614 -15.46 6.67 -5.94
N SER A 615 -16.26 5.61 -6.06
CA SER A 615 -17.14 5.14 -4.97
C SER A 615 -16.34 4.75 -3.73
N ALA A 616 -15.22 4.02 -3.88
CA ALA A 616 -14.38 3.65 -2.73
C ALA A 616 -13.78 4.87 -2.00
N LEU A 617 -13.41 5.94 -2.72
CA LEU A 617 -12.90 7.18 -2.14
C LEU A 617 -14.02 8.05 -1.54
N SER A 618 -15.21 8.10 -2.16
CA SER A 618 -16.37 8.79 -1.58
C SER A 618 -16.79 8.12 -0.27
N ASN A 619 -16.94 6.78 -0.23
CA ASN A 619 -17.28 6.07 1.00
C ASN A 619 -16.24 6.29 2.11
N LEU A 620 -14.94 6.37 1.77
CA LEU A 620 -13.89 6.70 2.75
C LEU A 620 -13.98 8.16 3.23
N SER A 621 -14.40 9.08 2.37
CA SER A 621 -14.63 10.49 2.72
C SER A 621 -15.87 10.66 3.60
N GLU A 622 -16.98 10.02 3.25
CA GLU A 622 -18.24 9.99 4.00
C GLU A 622 -18.06 9.29 5.36
N ALA A 623 -17.40 8.13 5.40
CA ALA A 623 -17.08 7.45 6.66
C ALA A 623 -16.13 8.28 7.55
N LYS A 624 -15.27 9.12 6.96
CA LYS A 624 -14.45 10.09 7.71
C LYS A 624 -15.27 11.28 8.21
N TYR A 625 -16.23 11.76 7.42
CA TYR A 625 -17.11 12.88 7.75
C TYR A 625 -18.11 12.52 8.85
N ASN A 626 -18.77 11.37 8.73
CA ASN A 626 -19.74 10.85 9.69
C ASN A 626 -19.09 10.29 10.98
N LYS A 627 -17.75 10.21 11.04
CA LYS A 627 -17.04 9.74 12.22
C LYS A 627 -17.06 10.80 13.32
N VAL A 628 -17.92 10.59 14.31
CA VAL A 628 -17.83 11.28 15.60
C VAL A 628 -16.51 10.89 16.28
N ASP A 629 -15.58 11.84 16.36
CA ASP A 629 -14.30 11.63 17.04
C ASP A 629 -14.45 11.82 18.55
N SER A 630 -14.69 10.71 19.26
CA SER A 630 -14.76 10.67 20.72
C SER A 630 -13.38 10.77 21.37
N LEU A 631 -13.21 11.74 22.27
CA LEU A 631 -12.03 11.82 23.14
C LEU A 631 -12.25 11.03 24.43
N PRO A 632 -11.20 10.39 24.99
CA PRO A 632 -11.28 9.79 26.30
C PRO A 632 -11.42 10.88 27.36
N LEU A 633 -12.21 10.60 28.39
CA LEU A 633 -12.45 11.49 29.51
C LEU A 633 -11.24 11.49 30.45
N THR A 634 -10.85 12.64 31.01
CA THR A 634 -9.71 12.72 31.94
C THR A 634 -9.88 11.78 33.13
N ARG A 635 -11.12 11.66 33.66
CA ARG A 635 -11.48 10.73 34.75
C ARG A 635 -11.26 9.26 34.37
N ASP A 636 -11.62 8.85 33.15
CA ASP A 636 -11.40 7.48 32.68
C ASP A 636 -9.92 7.16 32.48
N VAL A 637 -9.14 8.16 32.06
CA VAL A 637 -7.68 8.02 31.96
C VAL A 637 -7.03 7.92 33.35
N GLN A 638 -7.53 8.62 34.36
CA GLN A 638 -7.09 8.49 35.74
C GLN A 638 -7.45 7.11 36.32
N LYS A 639 -8.68 6.62 36.12
CA LYS A 639 -9.10 5.26 36.50
C LYS A 639 -8.17 4.21 35.90
N LEU A 640 -7.85 4.30 34.61
CA LEU A 640 -6.90 3.41 33.94
C LEU A 640 -5.48 3.51 34.53
N GLN A 641 -4.98 4.71 34.82
CA GLN A 641 -3.66 4.90 35.43
C GLN A 641 -3.57 4.24 36.82
N LEU A 642 -4.60 4.41 37.67
CA LEU A 642 -4.68 3.80 39.00
C LEU A 642 -4.77 2.28 38.90
N TYR A 643 -5.63 1.76 38.03
CA TYR A 643 -5.79 0.32 37.81
C TYR A 643 -4.49 -0.33 37.30
N LEU A 644 -3.81 0.29 36.32
CA LEU A 644 -2.51 -0.20 35.84
C LEU A 644 -1.46 -0.21 36.95
N GLY A 645 -1.43 0.81 37.84
CA GLY A 645 -0.53 0.82 39.00
C GLY A 645 -0.74 -0.38 39.92
N GLN A 646 -1.99 -0.67 40.29
CA GLN A 646 -2.34 -1.85 41.11
C GLN A 646 -1.95 -3.17 40.43
N GLN A 647 -2.13 -3.27 39.11
CA GLN A 647 -1.74 -4.44 38.34
C GLN A 647 -0.21 -4.59 38.18
N VAL A 648 0.55 -3.49 38.14
CA VAL A 648 2.04 -3.53 38.14
C VAL A 648 2.52 -4.12 39.46
N GLU A 649 2.10 -3.58 40.61
CA GLU A 649 2.58 -4.06 41.91
C GLU A 649 2.23 -5.54 42.13
N SER A 650 1.00 -5.96 41.86
CA SER A 650 0.62 -7.37 42.00
C SER A 650 1.36 -8.30 41.01
N ALA A 651 1.75 -7.83 39.84
CA ALA A 651 2.54 -8.61 38.88
C ALA A 651 4.04 -8.63 39.23
N ARG A 652 4.55 -7.54 39.85
CA ARG A 652 5.92 -7.37 40.34
C ARG A 652 6.21 -8.35 41.48
N GLU A 653 5.35 -8.37 42.49
CA GLU A 653 5.41 -9.32 43.62
C GLU A 653 5.44 -10.76 43.11
N LYS A 654 4.46 -11.15 42.28
CA LYS A 654 4.35 -12.50 41.71
C LYS A 654 5.55 -12.91 40.86
N LEU A 655 6.19 -11.97 40.14
CA LEU A 655 7.41 -12.25 39.38
C LEU A 655 8.65 -12.38 40.29
N GLY A 656 8.69 -11.65 41.40
CA GLY A 656 9.70 -11.79 42.45
C GLY A 656 9.64 -13.16 43.13
N ASP A 657 8.44 -13.58 43.54
CA ASP A 657 8.20 -14.83 44.26
C ASP A 657 8.32 -16.07 43.37
N ASN A 658 7.75 -16.02 42.15
CA ASN A 658 7.70 -17.17 41.24
C ASN A 658 7.99 -16.74 39.78
N PRO A 659 9.26 -16.75 39.35
CA PRO A 659 9.65 -16.37 38.00
C PRO A 659 9.20 -17.43 36.98
N THR A 660 8.13 -17.13 36.26
CA THR A 660 7.55 -18.00 35.22
C THR A 660 7.28 -17.19 33.94
N ALA A 661 7.16 -17.88 32.81
CA ALA A 661 6.74 -17.25 31.56
C ALA A 661 5.40 -16.49 31.67
N GLY A 662 4.48 -16.95 32.55
CA GLY A 662 3.19 -16.31 32.79
C GLY A 662 3.28 -15.04 33.64
N THR A 663 4.02 -15.08 34.76
CA THR A 663 4.26 -13.88 35.61
C THR A 663 5.08 -12.82 34.87
N TYR A 664 6.05 -13.25 34.04
CA TYR A 664 6.79 -12.38 33.13
C TYR A 664 5.87 -11.70 32.11
N ALA A 665 4.99 -12.47 31.46
CA ALA A 665 4.03 -11.97 30.49
C ALA A 665 3.08 -10.93 31.10
N ALA A 666 2.58 -11.18 32.32
CA ALA A 666 1.70 -10.27 33.03
C ALA A 666 2.40 -8.92 33.27
N LEU A 667 3.57 -8.91 33.92
CA LEU A 667 4.29 -7.69 34.24
C LEU A 667 4.70 -6.92 32.96
N ALA A 668 5.21 -7.63 31.94
CA ALA A 668 5.59 -7.03 30.66
C ALA A 668 4.42 -6.35 29.93
N LYS A 669 3.23 -6.95 29.93
CA LYS A 669 2.03 -6.38 29.31
C LYS A 669 1.52 -5.13 30.04
N VAL A 670 1.46 -5.17 31.38
CA VAL A 670 0.95 -4.05 32.18
C VAL A 670 1.89 -2.85 32.08
N ILE A 671 3.22 -3.04 32.27
CA ILE A 671 4.20 -1.94 32.16
C ILE A 671 4.21 -1.36 30.73
N LEU A 672 4.13 -2.20 29.70
CA LEU A 672 4.04 -1.71 28.31
C LEU A 672 2.86 -0.74 28.15
N CYS A 673 1.68 -1.10 28.67
CA CYS A 673 0.52 -0.20 28.69
C CYS A 673 0.74 1.05 29.56
N GLN A 674 1.36 0.93 30.74
CA GLN A 674 1.66 2.05 31.65
C GLN A 674 2.62 3.07 30.99
N VAL A 675 3.70 2.62 30.34
CA VAL A 675 4.67 3.46 29.62
C VAL A 675 4.03 4.13 28.40
N ILE A 676 3.23 3.40 27.61
CA ILE A 676 2.50 3.97 26.46
C ILE A 676 1.48 5.00 26.93
N LEU A 677 0.80 4.74 28.05
CA LEU A 677 -0.19 5.65 28.64
C LEU A 677 0.49 6.93 29.08
N PHE A 678 1.47 6.87 29.99
CA PHE A 678 2.19 8.04 30.52
C PHE A 678 2.74 8.95 29.41
N ASN A 679 3.46 8.37 28.45
CA ASN A 679 4.07 9.13 27.36
C ASN A 679 3.12 9.47 26.20
N ARG A 680 1.86 8.99 26.23
CA ARG A 680 0.88 9.07 25.14
C ARG A 680 1.49 8.66 23.78
N ARG A 681 2.31 7.60 23.74
CA ARG A 681 3.09 7.21 22.54
C ARG A 681 2.30 6.36 21.55
N ARG A 682 2.90 6.06 20.38
CA ARG A 682 2.43 4.95 19.54
C ARG A 682 2.84 3.64 20.19
N GLU A 683 1.86 2.75 20.37
CA GLU A 683 2.06 1.41 20.95
C GLU A 683 3.23 0.66 20.29
N GLY A 684 3.21 0.54 18.96
CA GLY A 684 4.27 -0.13 18.20
C GLY A 684 5.64 0.56 18.22
N GLU A 685 5.80 1.75 18.80
CA GLU A 685 7.13 2.34 19.00
C GLU A 685 7.71 1.85 20.34
N VAL A 686 6.93 1.91 21.43
CA VAL A 686 7.34 1.43 22.75
C VAL A 686 7.50 -0.10 22.77
N ALA A 687 6.59 -0.84 22.13
CA ALA A 687 6.63 -2.30 22.06
C ALA A 687 7.88 -2.86 21.35
N ARG A 688 8.53 -2.06 20.49
CA ARG A 688 9.78 -2.42 19.79
C ARG A 688 11.05 -1.87 20.46
N MET A 689 10.93 -1.28 21.65
CA MET A 689 12.10 -0.92 22.48
C MET A 689 12.97 -2.17 22.70
N THR A 690 14.26 -2.06 22.41
CA THR A 690 15.22 -3.15 22.67
C THR A 690 15.82 -3.02 24.06
N VAL A 691 16.37 -4.12 24.59
CA VAL A 691 17.11 -4.10 25.87
C VAL A 691 18.25 -3.08 25.81
N LYS A 692 18.99 -3.06 24.69
CA LYS A 692 20.03 -2.05 24.42
C LYS A 692 19.52 -0.62 24.50
N ASN A 693 18.32 -0.30 24.00
CA ASN A 693 17.78 1.07 24.12
C ASN A 693 17.52 1.49 25.58
N PHE A 694 17.17 0.53 26.44
CA PHE A 694 16.94 0.76 27.86
C PHE A 694 18.26 0.84 28.66
N GLU A 695 19.29 0.10 28.24
CA GLU A 695 20.65 0.19 28.80
C GLU A 695 21.36 1.49 28.38
N ASP A 696 21.31 1.85 27.09
CA ASP A 696 21.82 3.11 26.51
C ASP A 696 20.96 4.34 26.88
N ARG A 697 20.14 4.28 27.95
CA ARG A 697 19.27 5.39 28.36
C ARG A 697 20.10 6.57 28.87
N ASP A 698 19.60 7.78 28.63
CA ASP A 698 20.26 9.00 29.07
C ASP A 698 20.16 9.13 30.60
N MET A 699 21.30 8.91 31.25
CA MET A 699 21.55 9.11 32.68
C MET A 699 22.57 10.25 32.90
N SER A 700 22.79 11.10 31.89
CA SER A 700 23.78 12.17 32.00
C SER A 700 23.38 13.19 33.07
N LYS A 701 24.36 13.69 33.82
CA LYS A 701 24.12 14.80 34.75
C LYS A 701 23.74 16.04 33.95
N LEU A 702 22.69 16.75 34.40
CA LEU A 702 22.35 18.07 33.88
C LEU A 702 23.59 18.96 33.86
N ASN A 703 23.86 19.57 32.71
CA ASN A 703 24.88 20.61 32.59
C ASN A 703 24.53 21.76 33.57
N GLU A 704 25.53 22.26 34.30
CA GLU A 704 25.32 23.22 35.39
C GLU A 704 24.78 24.57 34.90
N ASP A 705 25.23 25.05 33.74
CA ASP A 705 24.72 26.27 33.11
C ASP A 705 23.24 26.13 32.73
N ILE A 706 22.85 25.00 32.13
CA ILE A 706 21.45 24.70 31.78
C ILE A 706 20.61 24.55 33.06
N SER A 707 21.14 23.86 34.08
CA SER A 707 20.49 23.70 35.38
C SER A 707 20.20 25.05 36.04
N SER A 708 21.09 26.03 35.92
CA SER A 708 20.88 27.38 36.49
C SER A 708 19.59 28.05 35.98
N GLY A 709 19.21 27.79 34.72
CA GLY A 709 17.99 28.33 34.09
C GLY A 709 16.70 27.55 34.34
N LEU A 710 16.76 26.39 35.00
CA LEU A 710 15.60 25.56 35.32
C LEU A 710 15.00 25.88 36.70
N THR A 711 13.68 25.81 36.81
CA THR A 711 12.98 25.87 38.09
C THR A 711 13.31 24.68 38.98
N GLU A 712 13.10 24.83 40.29
CA GLU A 712 13.33 23.75 41.27
C GLU A 712 12.46 22.51 41.00
N VAL A 713 11.27 22.70 40.42
CA VAL A 713 10.40 21.57 40.00
C VAL A 713 11.02 20.86 38.80
N GLU A 714 11.42 21.58 37.75
CA GLU A 714 12.04 21.00 36.54
C GLU A 714 13.34 20.25 36.88
N LYS A 715 14.18 20.79 37.77
CA LYS A 715 15.39 20.12 38.29
C LYS A 715 15.06 18.74 38.88
N ARG A 716 14.05 18.67 39.74
CA ARG A 716 13.59 17.41 40.35
C ARG A 716 13.02 16.44 39.32
N LEU A 717 12.23 16.93 38.36
CA LEU A 717 11.68 16.08 37.29
C LEU A 717 12.79 15.48 36.41
N CYS A 718 13.82 16.28 36.05
CA CYS A 718 14.97 15.79 35.30
C CYS A 718 15.88 14.84 36.10
N GLN A 719 15.80 14.83 37.44
CA GLN A 719 16.48 13.84 38.29
C GLN A 719 15.66 12.55 38.48
N GLN A 720 14.32 12.64 38.48
CA GLN A 720 13.42 11.51 38.73
C GLN A 720 13.03 10.72 37.47
N PHE A 721 13.20 11.29 36.29
CA PHE A 721 12.82 10.66 35.02
C PHE A 721 14.03 10.26 34.18
N ALA A 722 14.04 9.00 33.73
CA ALA A 722 15.01 8.52 32.75
C ALA A 722 14.49 8.72 31.32
N ARG A 723 15.37 9.07 30.38
CA ARG A 723 15.02 9.27 28.95
C ARG A 723 15.63 8.18 28.07
N VAL A 724 14.78 7.43 27.38
CA VAL A 724 15.16 6.41 26.39
C VAL A 724 14.98 6.97 24.98
N GLU A 725 15.98 6.80 24.10
CA GLU A 725 15.87 7.18 22.69
C GLU A 725 15.53 5.98 21.80
N LEU A 726 14.46 6.11 21.01
CA LEU A 726 13.97 5.09 20.07
C LEU A 726 14.06 5.57 18.62
N LYS A 727 14.15 4.62 17.68
CA LYS A 727 14.07 4.88 16.24
C LYS A 727 12.61 4.89 15.78
N GLY A 728 12.07 6.08 15.56
CA GLY A 728 10.72 6.31 15.02
C GLY A 728 10.61 6.09 13.51
N LYS A 729 9.42 6.38 12.97
CA LYS A 729 9.17 6.34 11.52
C LYS A 729 10.15 7.26 10.77
N LYS A 730 10.60 6.82 9.59
CA LYS A 730 11.63 7.50 8.77
C LYS A 730 12.97 7.75 9.50
N GLY A 731 13.33 6.90 10.47
CA GLY A 731 14.61 6.97 11.17
C GLY A 731 14.78 8.15 12.13
N ARG A 732 13.73 8.95 12.39
CA ARG A 732 13.76 10.03 13.38
C ARG A 732 14.05 9.45 14.77
N LYS A 733 14.95 10.06 15.53
CA LYS A 733 15.04 9.82 16.99
C LYS A 733 13.75 10.27 17.66
N VAL A 734 13.30 9.54 18.68
CA VAL A 734 12.16 9.95 19.50
C VAL A 734 12.31 9.47 20.93
N ALA A 735 11.97 10.34 21.88
CA ALA A 735 12.11 10.07 23.30
C ALA A 735 10.93 9.25 23.87
N VAL A 736 11.24 8.46 24.90
CA VAL A 736 10.30 7.88 25.87
C VAL A 736 10.84 8.21 27.25
N ILE A 737 9.98 8.79 28.10
CA ILE A 737 10.27 9.16 29.48
C ILE A 737 9.77 8.02 30.39
N LEU A 738 10.60 7.60 31.33
CA LEU A 738 10.30 6.55 32.30
C LEU A 738 10.37 7.13 33.72
N THR A 739 9.41 6.78 34.57
CA THR A 739 9.50 7.06 36.01
C THR A 739 10.53 6.16 36.68
N SER A 740 10.98 6.50 37.89
CA SER A 740 11.84 5.60 38.69
C SER A 740 11.19 4.22 38.81
N ASP A 741 9.92 4.16 39.23
CA ASP A 741 9.18 2.90 39.38
C ASP A 741 9.05 2.11 38.06
N MET A 742 8.81 2.77 36.93
CA MET A 742 8.87 2.10 35.62
C MET A 742 10.27 1.54 35.33
N THR A 743 11.32 2.28 35.70
CA THR A 743 12.72 1.88 35.48
C THR A 743 13.10 0.69 36.35
N ASP A 744 12.65 0.66 37.61
CA ASP A 744 12.88 -0.45 38.55
C ASP A 744 12.16 -1.72 38.08
N ASN A 745 10.89 -1.59 37.70
CA ASN A 745 10.08 -2.68 37.18
C ASN A 745 10.59 -3.21 35.81
N LEU A 746 11.08 -2.33 34.93
CA LEU A 746 11.75 -2.75 33.69
C LEU A 746 13.11 -3.42 33.96
N SER A 747 13.84 -2.98 34.99
CA SER A 747 15.11 -3.61 35.41
C SER A 747 14.87 -5.03 35.95
N LEU A 748 13.79 -5.26 36.70
CA LEU A 748 13.33 -6.59 37.11
C LEU A 748 12.97 -7.48 35.91
N LEU A 749 12.28 -6.93 34.90
CA LEU A 749 12.02 -7.63 33.64
C LEU A 749 13.28 -7.94 32.81
N VAL A 750 14.36 -7.20 32.98
CA VAL A 750 15.65 -7.48 32.33
C VAL A 750 16.43 -8.56 33.09
N SER A 751 16.46 -8.52 34.42
CA SER A 751 17.17 -9.53 35.22
C SER A 751 16.53 -10.92 35.12
N LYS A 752 15.19 -10.99 35.14
CA LYS A 752 14.43 -12.27 35.11
C LYS A 752 14.23 -12.90 33.74
N ARG A 753 14.81 -12.36 32.65
CA ARG A 753 14.66 -12.86 31.27
C ARG A 753 15.01 -14.33 31.11
N LYS A 754 16.19 -14.73 31.60
CA LYS A 754 16.71 -16.11 31.42
C LYS A 754 15.89 -17.12 32.22
N GLU A 755 15.57 -16.78 33.47
CA GLU A 755 14.73 -17.61 34.36
C GLU A 755 13.35 -17.86 33.77
N CYS A 756 12.75 -16.85 33.11
CA CYS A 756 11.41 -16.94 32.53
C CYS A 756 11.36 -17.52 31.11
N GLY A 757 12.46 -18.07 30.58
CA GLY A 757 12.50 -18.72 29.27
C GLY A 757 12.51 -17.79 28.05
N VAL A 758 12.97 -16.55 28.20
CA VAL A 758 13.21 -15.65 27.05
C VAL A 758 14.47 -16.08 26.31
N SER A 759 14.37 -16.28 25.00
CA SER A 759 15.51 -16.64 24.14
C SER A 759 16.60 -15.56 24.16
N GLU A 760 17.88 -15.98 24.24
CA GLU A 760 19.03 -15.06 24.19
C GLU A 760 19.10 -14.26 22.87
N ASN A 761 18.53 -14.80 21.79
CA ASN A 761 18.42 -14.11 20.50
C ASN A 761 17.32 -13.03 20.45
N ASN A 762 16.46 -12.94 21.47
CA ASN A 762 15.37 -11.96 21.50
C ASN A 762 15.86 -10.62 22.07
N MET A 763 16.04 -9.64 21.18
CA MET A 763 16.52 -8.29 21.50
C MET A 763 15.48 -7.36 22.14
N TYR A 764 14.19 -7.70 22.12
CA TYR A 764 13.13 -6.80 22.57
C TYR A 764 13.03 -6.74 24.09
N LEU A 765 12.80 -5.55 24.65
CA LEU A 765 12.60 -5.38 26.09
C LEU A 765 11.35 -6.14 26.55
N PHE A 766 10.22 -5.91 25.87
CA PHE A 766 8.94 -6.60 26.08
C PHE A 766 8.87 -7.92 25.30
N ALA A 767 9.86 -8.81 25.49
CA ALA A 767 9.98 -10.08 24.78
C ALA A 767 8.88 -11.09 25.16
N ILE A 768 8.50 -11.93 24.19
CA ILE A 768 7.65 -13.11 24.44
C ILE A 768 8.57 -14.31 24.77
N PRO A 769 8.38 -15.00 25.92
CA PRO A 769 9.10 -16.24 26.22
C PRO A 769 8.97 -17.29 25.12
N CYS A 770 10.02 -18.11 24.93
CA CYS A 770 10.09 -19.15 23.89
C CYS A 770 9.86 -18.65 22.44
N SER A 771 10.00 -17.35 22.17
CA SER A 771 9.71 -16.74 20.87
C SER A 771 10.70 -15.61 20.53
N ASP A 772 10.87 -15.34 19.23
CA ASP A 772 11.63 -14.18 18.70
C ASP A 772 10.76 -12.89 18.67
N GLY A 773 9.52 -12.96 19.17
CA GLY A 773 8.54 -11.86 19.13
C GLY A 773 8.56 -10.94 20.35
N HIS A 774 7.75 -9.88 20.29
CA HIS A 774 7.51 -8.95 21.39
C HIS A 774 6.01 -8.79 21.65
N TYR A 775 5.63 -8.47 22.89
CA TYR A 775 4.24 -8.18 23.24
C TYR A 775 3.73 -6.93 22.53
N ARG A 776 2.41 -6.86 22.38
CA ARG A 776 1.65 -5.68 21.94
C ARG A 776 0.91 -5.08 23.13
N GLY A 777 0.64 -3.78 23.09
CA GLY A 777 -0.01 -3.08 24.20
C GLY A 777 -1.51 -3.39 24.24
N GLN A 778 -1.92 -4.32 25.09
CA GLN A 778 -3.30 -4.82 25.20
C GLN A 778 -4.22 -3.83 25.95
N PHE A 779 -4.31 -2.59 25.44
CA PHE A 779 -5.10 -1.50 26.04
C PHE A 779 -6.59 -1.82 26.21
N GLY A 780 -7.17 -2.67 25.34
CA GLY A 780 -8.58 -3.07 25.44
C GLY A 780 -8.88 -3.71 26.79
N GLN A 781 -8.24 -4.83 27.09
CA GLN A 781 -8.45 -5.61 28.31
C GLN A 781 -8.33 -4.77 29.59
N PHE A 782 -7.32 -3.89 29.69
CA PHE A 782 -7.15 -3.04 30.87
C PHE A 782 -8.14 -1.87 30.93
N ALA A 783 -8.58 -1.33 29.79
CA ALA A 783 -9.61 -0.30 29.74
C ALA A 783 -10.98 -0.84 30.14
N ASP A 784 -11.33 -2.02 29.64
CA ASP A 784 -12.63 -2.66 29.91
C ASP A 784 -12.73 -3.08 31.39
N ALA A 785 -11.59 -3.40 32.04
CA ALA A 785 -11.51 -3.79 33.44
C ALA A 785 -11.37 -2.62 34.46
N CYS A 786 -11.00 -1.40 34.05
CA CYS A 786 -10.68 -0.31 34.99
C CYS A 786 -11.90 0.51 35.49
N GLY A 787 -13.13 0.13 35.13
CA GLY A 787 -14.34 0.87 35.51
C GLY A 787 -14.50 2.23 34.83
N ALA A 788 -13.86 2.42 33.66
CA ALA A 788 -14.09 3.57 32.81
C ALA A 788 -15.54 3.63 32.31
N GLU A 789 -16.08 4.84 32.12
CA GLU A 789 -17.42 5.02 31.56
C GLU A 789 -17.44 4.76 30.06
N HIS A 790 -16.35 5.11 29.37
CA HIS A 790 -16.19 4.87 27.93
C HIS A 790 -14.87 4.14 27.63
N PRO A 791 -14.74 2.85 28.03
CA PRO A 791 -13.50 2.08 27.89
C PRO A 791 -13.05 1.93 26.43
N GLN A 792 -13.98 1.93 25.47
CA GLN A 792 -13.70 1.95 24.03
C GLN A 792 -12.90 3.18 23.58
N ASN A 793 -12.96 4.30 24.30
CA ASN A 793 -12.21 5.51 23.98
C ASN A 793 -10.76 5.46 24.51
N LEU A 794 -10.45 4.57 25.45
CA LEU A 794 -9.12 4.39 26.02
C LEU A 794 -8.24 3.53 25.10
N ARG A 795 -7.81 4.13 23.99
CA ARG A 795 -6.90 3.51 22.99
C ARG A 795 -5.75 4.47 22.68
N SER A 796 -4.56 3.94 22.36
CA SER A 796 -3.32 4.72 22.12
C SER A 796 -3.48 5.85 21.08
N THR A 797 -4.34 5.68 20.09
CA THR A 797 -4.69 6.70 19.08
C THR A 797 -5.51 7.84 19.66
N ASN A 798 -6.57 7.52 20.41
CA ASN A 798 -7.47 8.49 21.03
C ASN A 798 -6.80 9.25 22.19
N LEU A 799 -5.94 8.57 22.96
CA LEU A 799 -5.06 9.19 23.97
C LEU A 799 -4.10 10.23 23.34
N ARG A 800 -3.63 10.02 22.10
CA ARG A 800 -2.85 11.02 21.35
C ARG A 800 -3.68 12.19 20.84
N LYS A 801 -4.93 11.95 20.41
CA LYS A 801 -5.88 13.03 20.09
C LYS A 801 -6.22 13.86 21.34
N GLN A 802 -6.34 13.22 22.50
CA GLN A 802 -6.65 13.88 23.78
C GLN A 802 -5.59 14.93 24.13
N ILE A 803 -4.31 14.54 24.21
CA ILE A 803 -3.22 15.48 24.55
C ILE A 803 -3.05 16.60 23.50
N ALA A 804 -3.18 16.27 22.20
CA ALA A 804 -3.13 17.24 21.11
C ALA A 804 -4.34 18.20 21.05
N THR A 805 -5.42 17.88 21.77
CA THR A 805 -6.60 18.74 21.91
C THR A 805 -6.54 19.55 23.19
N ILE A 806 -6.10 18.95 24.31
CA ILE A 806 -5.87 19.65 25.59
C ILE A 806 -4.80 20.74 25.42
N SER A 807 -3.72 20.50 24.65
CA SER A 807 -2.69 21.52 24.38
C SER A 807 -3.22 22.82 23.77
N GLN A 808 -4.34 22.77 23.04
CA GLN A 808 -5.01 23.95 22.49
C GLN A 808 -5.87 24.67 23.53
N VAL A 809 -6.46 23.93 24.46
CA VAL A 809 -7.21 24.49 25.60
C VAL A 809 -6.24 25.18 26.56
N MET A 810 -5.05 24.60 26.75
CA MET A 810 -3.94 25.20 27.51
C MET A 810 -3.27 26.38 26.79
N ASN A 811 -3.67 26.70 25.55
CA ASN A 811 -3.16 27.81 24.74
C ASN A 811 -1.62 27.88 24.65
N LEU A 812 -0.98 26.71 24.48
CA LEU A 812 0.48 26.61 24.33
C LEU A 812 0.97 27.42 23.11
N LYS A 813 2.12 28.07 23.24
CA LYS A 813 2.77 28.82 22.16
C LYS A 813 3.27 27.87 21.06
N ASP A 814 3.48 28.39 19.86
CA ASP A 814 3.90 27.57 18.72
C ASP A 814 5.21 26.79 18.96
N ASN A 815 6.18 27.37 19.67
CA ASN A 815 7.41 26.67 20.06
C ASN A 815 7.19 25.55 21.11
N GLU A 816 6.20 25.71 21.99
CA GLU A 816 5.82 24.69 23.00
C GLU A 816 5.03 23.56 22.33
N LEU A 817 4.17 23.90 21.36
CA LEU A 817 3.45 22.94 20.51
C LEU A 817 4.39 22.15 19.60
N ASP A 818 5.44 22.77 19.05
CA ASP A 818 6.48 22.11 18.27
C ASP A 818 7.23 21.08 19.14
N GLN A 819 7.67 21.47 20.34
CA GLN A 819 8.31 20.55 21.30
C GLN A 819 7.39 19.36 21.65
N LEU A 820 6.11 19.61 21.90
CA LEU A 820 5.12 18.55 22.15
C LEU A 820 4.88 17.65 20.92
N ALA A 821 4.85 18.21 19.71
CA ALA A 821 4.68 17.45 18.47
C ALA A 821 5.87 16.52 18.19
N ASP A 822 7.10 17.03 18.33
CA ASP A 822 8.32 16.24 18.21
C ASP A 822 8.41 15.18 19.32
N PHE A 823 8.04 15.52 20.57
CA PHE A 823 7.95 14.54 21.65
C PHE A 823 6.92 13.43 21.38
N LEU A 824 5.80 13.72 20.70
CA LEU A 824 4.82 12.72 20.27
C LEU A 824 5.22 11.99 18.96
N GLY A 825 6.32 12.39 18.32
CA GLY A 825 6.87 11.74 17.14
C GLY A 825 6.12 12.05 15.83
N HIS A 826 5.71 13.30 15.63
CA HIS A 826 5.16 13.79 14.36
C HIS A 826 5.40 15.28 14.12
N ASP A 827 5.42 15.69 12.85
CA ASP A 827 5.55 17.08 12.40
C ASP A 827 4.36 17.94 12.91
N ILE A 828 4.58 19.22 13.22
CA ILE A 828 3.54 20.14 13.71
C ILE A 828 2.32 20.24 12.78
N ARG A 829 2.50 20.10 11.45
CA ARG A 829 1.37 20.06 10.51
C ARG A 829 0.53 18.80 10.71
N VAL A 830 1.19 17.66 10.95
CA VAL A 830 0.50 16.39 11.27
C VAL A 830 -0.20 16.49 12.64
N HIS A 831 0.39 17.20 13.61
CA HIS A 831 -0.28 17.52 14.88
C HIS A 831 -1.58 18.30 14.63
N ARG A 832 -1.49 19.39 13.84
CA ARG A 832 -2.60 20.30 13.51
C ARG A 832 -3.68 19.68 12.59
N GLU A 833 -3.35 18.70 11.77
CA GLU A 833 -4.27 18.10 10.77
C GLU A 833 -4.92 16.76 11.22
N TYR A 834 -4.22 15.92 12.00
CA TYR A 834 -4.67 14.55 12.33
C TYR A 834 -4.96 14.28 13.80
N TYR A 835 -4.39 15.08 14.72
CA TYR A 835 -4.53 14.86 16.16
C TYR A 835 -5.27 15.99 16.88
N ARG A 836 -5.12 17.23 16.39
CA ARG A 836 -6.03 18.34 16.65
C ARG A 836 -7.39 18.02 16.04
N LEU A 837 -8.39 17.79 16.89
CA LEU A 837 -9.77 17.82 16.43
C LEU A 837 -10.18 19.28 16.14
N PRO A 838 -11.01 19.53 15.11
CA PRO A 838 -11.81 20.75 15.07
C PRO A 838 -12.78 20.64 16.25
N GLN A 839 -12.44 21.26 17.38
CA GLN A 839 -13.34 21.29 18.52
C GLN A 839 -14.56 22.12 18.14
N SER A 840 -15.67 21.44 17.87
CA SER A 840 -17.01 22.04 17.83
C SER A 840 -17.23 22.93 19.05
N THR A 841 -16.73 22.53 20.23
CA THR A 841 -16.72 23.33 21.46
C THR A 841 -15.89 24.62 21.37
N ILE A 842 -14.70 24.63 20.75
CA ILE A 842 -13.90 25.86 20.58
C ILE A 842 -14.51 26.76 19.52
N GLN A 843 -15.09 26.20 18.46
CA GLN A 843 -15.87 26.98 17.50
C GLN A 843 -17.10 27.60 18.18
N LEU A 844 -17.89 26.78 18.88
CA LEU A 844 -19.08 27.21 19.61
C LEU A 844 -18.78 28.17 20.77
N ALA A 845 -17.60 28.13 21.40
CA ALA A 845 -17.25 28.98 22.54
C ALA A 845 -16.38 30.21 22.19
N LYS A 846 -15.50 30.13 21.18
CA LYS A 846 -14.64 31.25 20.75
C LYS A 846 -15.13 31.94 19.48
N ILE A 847 -15.58 31.19 18.47
CA ILE A 847 -16.11 31.79 17.23
C ILE A 847 -17.51 32.38 17.47
N SER A 848 -18.37 31.75 18.29
CA SER A 848 -19.66 32.37 18.65
C SER A 848 -19.51 33.70 19.39
N LYS A 849 -18.47 33.88 20.22
CA LYS A 849 -18.17 35.18 20.85
C LYS A 849 -17.85 36.26 19.80
N LEU A 850 -17.06 35.91 18.79
CA LEU A 850 -16.75 36.80 17.67
C LEU A 850 -18.01 37.13 16.86
N LEU A 851 -18.82 36.12 16.52
CA LEU A 851 -20.09 36.32 15.79
C LEU A 851 -21.08 37.19 16.57
N MET A 852 -21.26 36.95 17.88
CA MET A 852 -22.08 37.79 18.76
C MET A 852 -21.55 39.22 18.92
N ALA A 853 -20.23 39.42 18.90
CA ALA A 853 -19.62 40.76 18.94
C ALA A 853 -19.83 41.52 17.62
N MET A 854 -19.80 40.82 16.48
CA MET A 854 -20.14 41.39 15.17
C MET A 854 -21.63 41.74 15.06
N GLU A 855 -22.53 40.86 15.52
CA GLU A 855 -23.97 41.08 15.55
C GLU A 855 -24.36 42.32 16.37
N LYS A 856 -23.67 42.55 17.50
CA LYS A 856 -23.87 43.73 18.35
C LYS A 856 -23.22 45.03 17.85
N GLY A 857 -22.54 45.00 16.70
CA GLY A 857 -21.88 46.18 16.12
C GLY A 857 -20.56 46.60 16.81
N SER A 858 -20.10 45.87 17.82
CA SER A 858 -18.87 46.15 18.60
C SER A 858 -17.56 45.82 17.85
N VAL A 859 -17.55 45.92 16.52
CA VAL A 859 -16.39 45.57 15.67
C VAL A 859 -15.16 46.42 15.98
N LYS A 860 -15.35 47.68 16.41
CA LYS A 860 -14.26 48.56 16.86
C LYS A 860 -13.67 48.12 18.21
N ASP A 861 -14.49 47.56 19.10
CA ASP A 861 -14.09 47.17 20.46
C ASP A 861 -13.27 45.86 20.48
N ILE A 862 -13.31 45.09 19.39
CA ILE A 862 -12.58 43.82 19.20
C ILE A 862 -11.35 43.98 18.29
N GLN A 863 -11.13 45.15 17.69
CA GLN A 863 -10.00 45.38 16.79
C GLN A 863 -8.67 45.29 17.55
N GLY A 864 -7.77 44.42 17.09
CA GLY A 864 -6.46 44.18 17.72
C GLY A 864 -6.48 43.24 18.93
N LYS A 865 -7.64 42.73 19.36
CA LYS A 865 -7.76 41.76 20.46
C LYS A 865 -7.67 40.31 19.97
N THR A 866 -7.14 39.42 20.81
CA THR A 866 -7.15 37.97 20.54
C THR A 866 -8.53 37.35 20.83
N LEU A 867 -8.81 36.16 20.29
CA LEU A 867 -10.09 35.45 20.50
C LEU A 867 -10.42 35.15 21.98
N ASP A 868 -9.42 35.18 22.86
CA ASP A 868 -9.60 34.97 24.31
C ASP A 868 -9.85 36.29 25.08
N GLU A 869 -9.41 37.43 24.54
CA GLU A 869 -9.72 38.78 25.05
C GLU A 869 -11.12 39.26 24.63
N ILE A 870 -11.67 38.73 23.55
CA ILE A 870 -13.05 38.99 23.11
C ILE A 870 -14.00 38.33 24.12
N GLY A 871 -14.60 39.15 24.99
CA GLY A 871 -15.57 38.71 26.00
C GLY A 871 -15.36 39.25 27.42
N GLY A 872 -14.27 39.98 27.68
CA GLY A 872 -14.00 40.58 29.00
C GLY A 872 -14.89 41.77 29.40
N MET A 873 -15.85 42.17 28.57
CA MET A 873 -16.75 43.32 28.81
C MET A 873 -18.19 42.84 29.04
N HIS A 874 -18.81 43.38 30.09
CA HIS A 874 -20.14 43.04 30.65
C HIS A 874 -21.17 42.46 29.66
N GLY A 875 -21.29 41.12 29.63
CA GLY A 875 -22.22 40.42 28.72
C GLY A 875 -22.85 39.13 29.27
N LEU A 876 -22.56 38.72 30.50
CA LEU A 876 -23.06 37.47 31.11
C LEU A 876 -24.54 37.52 31.55
N TYR A 877 -25.20 38.68 31.48
CA TYR A 877 -26.57 38.86 31.95
C TYR A 877 -27.68 38.37 30.99
N VAL A 878 -27.36 38.01 29.74
CA VAL A 878 -28.38 37.72 28.70
C VAL A 878 -28.60 36.21 28.44
N VAL A 879 -27.72 35.33 28.91
CA VAL A 879 -27.91 33.87 28.69
C VAL A 879 -29.03 33.30 29.58
N LYS A 880 -29.36 33.94 30.71
CA LYS A 880 -30.49 33.54 31.57
C LYS A 880 -31.87 33.84 30.97
N SER A 881 -32.00 34.82 30.08
CA SER A 881 -33.31 35.21 29.51
C SER A 881 -33.75 34.40 28.29
N ALA A 882 -32.87 33.55 27.74
CA ALA A 882 -33.17 32.70 26.58
C ALA A 882 -33.50 31.23 26.94
N TRP A 883 -33.40 30.86 28.22
CA TRP A 883 -33.68 29.51 28.74
C TRP A 883 -34.85 29.47 29.75
N CYS A 884 -35.63 30.56 29.84
CA CYS A 884 -36.84 30.67 30.66
C CYS A 884 -38.06 31.13 29.82
N LEU A 885 -38.19 30.59 28.61
CA LEU A 885 -39.38 30.66 27.74
C LEU A 885 -39.69 29.26 27.21
#